data_AF-A0A4Y3RLL1-F1
#
_entry.id   AF-A0A4Y3RLL1-F1
#
_cell.length_a   1.000
_cell.length_b   1.000
_cell.length_c   1.000
_cell.angle_alpha   90.00
_cell.angle_beta   90.00
_cell.angle_gamma   90.00
#
_symmetry.space_group_name_H-M   'P 1'
#
loop_
_entity.id
_entity.type
_entity.pdbx_description
1 polymer ?
#
loop_
_entity_poly.entity_id
_entity_poly.type
_entity_poly.pdbx_seq_one_letter_code
_entity_poly.pdbx_strand_id
1 'polypeptide(L)'
;MSAAPETPFAALRGQLHGAAAEFAGGGDALEGILLGMVDDVDRAAGEPLEIFPVCHHSPASALAMARRLREKQPKVVYLELCEDMAPLLTELRNCRLPVAVQAFASDIDGFPADWAPLSVVAPITEASAEYQAVAYALDTPGVELVLVDRSSDHVFQWDTRHDRTGDPDRPDDDTAAPAAKAAGTEAEAALHGEAVGVEIGDLRPRFAELEEHLLRHGKVRHWSEWWHQYVEVPLGDSDHDTYRQVMFLIGSLFRRLAPGDGDRVRVDEDRERYMWTRMREHLAATGTDPADCLYVCGAFHAASRVDEFGVDGTTGADGTTGFSISPRTATTWQYGLIPSSHTAIEAQFGLASGSVSIAATQWAKNLKRTRVKPYRLAGQAGTKKPAPTKTAAKAAAPVVPVAAEDRLSGFLRRPPVVDTLDEAELLGWSVDIVRAARRSGYLASTADAIAVFETSILLAGMRDRAKPTPYDFQDAAVTCIEKDSVPGRRDVRRLVEIMMGGDRIGQVGYDALPPLARDVHDRLAPLELNLQQRGVRRALLDMASEPDLRACSDVLWMLRRLMPPGAARPIMGERRLGERSIQESWDLSLGTHQRALIELGYEGVSLEQVLEQRLRRTAYGPQATAAQVLEAVEDATLYLGGRRLAEELGTRALEVLAAERTVDGAPEVLRRVRGLLAYYRTSEAVLPSWIESFVRTGYAHYCTLLPTAFRDEDATAGQVAAMLGFLFSMESLALSLGCDRTQLELSVAQSHPQDPAKTALLWAAQVQLGTLSRAELRARCDELLGNPLVVPSYPRYLSGFVHALEPVPGLADVVVEAVSNAFGRLPDAVLLPWLPVLITTLRSNAAELAPLLIREAGRIFPARLAALDAWVPPWRQQPAALAPARTRPHSAAPRGAALLPAHPETCDALAELLGCSDGWAPADVPPRHSRGVALLPAHPGTCDALAGLLGCEEGWAAAGTDTAARQPSLTGRHPETALAVTALLAGS
;
A
#
# COMPACT_ATOMS: atom_id res chain seq x y z
N MET A 1 -14.00 65.53 -38.96
CA MET A 1 -13.91 65.00 -37.59
C MET A 1 -15.10 64.07 -37.39
N SER A 2 -14.90 62.79 -37.67
CA SER A 2 -15.93 61.77 -37.39
C SER A 2 -15.86 61.46 -35.90
N ALA A 3 -16.99 61.49 -35.21
CA ALA A 3 -17.08 61.09 -33.81
C ALA A 3 -16.52 59.65 -33.67
N ALA A 4 -15.72 59.43 -32.62
CA ALA A 4 -15.32 58.08 -32.24
C ALA A 4 -16.58 57.24 -32.00
N PRO A 5 -16.63 55.97 -32.44
CA PRO A 5 -17.78 55.11 -32.18
C PRO A 5 -18.00 55.01 -30.67
N GLU A 6 -19.23 55.29 -30.21
CA GLU A 6 -19.62 55.08 -28.83
C GLU A 6 -19.47 53.58 -28.50
N THR A 7 -18.69 53.26 -27.47
CA THR A 7 -18.52 51.87 -27.03
C THR A 7 -19.83 51.38 -26.38
N PRO A 8 -20.16 50.07 -26.49
CA PRO A 8 -21.46 49.54 -26.05
C PRO A 8 -21.80 49.85 -24.59
N PHE A 9 -20.78 49.94 -23.73
CA PHE A 9 -20.91 50.11 -22.28
C PHE A 9 -20.71 51.56 -21.78
N ALA A 10 -20.71 52.58 -22.67
CA ALA A 10 -20.43 53.97 -22.30
C ALA A 10 -21.38 54.50 -21.18
N ALA A 11 -22.66 54.11 -21.21
CA ALA A 11 -23.63 54.48 -20.18
C ALA A 11 -23.38 53.83 -18.81
N LEU A 12 -22.88 52.58 -18.80
CA LEU A 12 -22.48 51.88 -17.57
C LEU A 12 -21.24 52.51 -16.96
N ARG A 13 -20.23 52.85 -17.79
CA ARG A 13 -19.01 53.55 -17.36
C ARG A 13 -19.35 54.87 -16.67
N GLY A 14 -20.25 55.67 -17.25
CA GLY A 14 -20.69 56.93 -16.64
C GLY A 14 -21.33 56.75 -15.26
N GLN A 15 -22.10 55.67 -15.04
CA GLN A 15 -22.69 55.37 -13.73
C GLN A 15 -21.68 54.91 -12.70
N LEU A 16 -20.76 54.02 -13.10
CA LEU A 16 -19.70 53.53 -12.21
C LEU A 16 -18.74 54.65 -11.82
N HIS A 17 -18.43 55.57 -12.74
CA HIS A 17 -17.67 56.78 -12.45
C HIS A 17 -18.39 57.68 -11.44
N GLY A 18 -19.70 57.91 -11.63
CA GLY A 18 -20.52 58.66 -10.68
C GLY A 18 -20.57 58.01 -9.29
N ALA A 19 -20.73 56.68 -9.22
CA ALA A 19 -20.71 55.94 -7.97
C ALA A 19 -19.33 55.99 -7.29
N ALA A 20 -18.24 55.79 -8.03
CA ALA A 20 -16.89 55.91 -7.48
C ALA A 20 -16.63 57.30 -6.89
N ALA A 21 -17.10 58.35 -7.57
CA ALA A 21 -16.99 59.72 -7.10
C ALA A 21 -17.83 60.01 -5.84
N GLU A 22 -19.01 59.39 -5.71
CA GLU A 22 -19.90 59.56 -4.54
C GLU A 22 -19.37 58.83 -3.29
N PHE A 23 -18.73 57.67 -3.46
CA PHE A 23 -18.16 56.88 -2.37
C PHE A 23 -16.79 57.39 -1.87
N ALA A 24 -16.09 58.25 -2.63
CA ALA A 24 -14.71 58.63 -2.32
C ALA A 24 -14.58 59.94 -1.54
N GLY A 25 -14.25 59.81 -0.25
CA GLY A 25 -13.40 60.76 0.49
C GLY A 25 -11.90 60.55 0.26
N GLY A 26 -11.51 59.84 -0.82
CA GLY A 26 -10.13 59.66 -1.27
C GLY A 26 -9.89 58.44 -2.19
N GLY A 27 -9.33 58.68 -3.39
CA GLY A 27 -8.40 57.77 -4.10
C GLY A 27 -8.89 57.09 -5.39
N ASP A 28 -8.21 57.37 -6.51
CA ASP A 28 -8.34 56.85 -7.89
C ASP A 28 -8.43 55.30 -8.06
N ALA A 29 -8.22 54.52 -7.00
CA ALA A 29 -8.10 53.06 -7.06
C ALA A 29 -9.45 52.34 -7.26
N LEU A 30 -10.52 52.76 -6.58
CA LEU A 30 -11.85 52.16 -6.74
C LEU A 30 -12.39 52.41 -8.15
N GLU A 31 -12.20 53.63 -8.65
CA GLU A 31 -12.55 54.00 -10.02
C GLU A 31 -11.78 53.13 -11.03
N GLY A 32 -10.46 52.99 -10.86
CA GLY A 32 -9.64 52.12 -11.72
C GLY A 32 -10.05 50.65 -11.71
N ILE A 33 -10.58 50.14 -10.59
CA ILE A 33 -11.13 48.77 -10.51
C ILE A 33 -12.45 48.69 -11.26
N LEU A 34 -13.41 49.57 -10.95
CA LEU A 34 -14.76 49.54 -11.52
C LEU A 34 -14.77 49.78 -13.03
N LEU A 35 -14.05 50.80 -13.52
CA LEU A 35 -13.94 51.09 -14.95
C LEU A 35 -13.17 49.97 -15.67
N GLY A 36 -12.07 49.52 -15.07
CA GLY A 36 -11.25 48.49 -15.67
C GLY A 36 -11.97 47.14 -15.83
N MET A 37 -12.91 46.78 -14.95
CA MET A 37 -13.74 45.58 -15.17
C MET A 37 -14.57 45.67 -16.45
N VAL A 38 -15.16 46.84 -16.71
CA VAL A 38 -15.95 47.07 -17.93
C VAL A 38 -15.04 47.08 -19.16
N ASP A 39 -13.84 47.64 -19.06
CA ASP A 39 -12.85 47.63 -20.15
C ASP A 39 -12.36 46.21 -20.48
N ASP A 40 -12.20 45.34 -19.47
CA ASP A 40 -11.86 43.93 -19.70
C ASP A 40 -13.00 43.16 -20.39
N VAL A 41 -14.26 43.43 -20.03
CA VAL A 41 -15.44 42.87 -20.71
C VAL A 41 -15.52 43.34 -22.15
N ASP A 42 -15.31 44.63 -22.41
CA ASP A 42 -15.34 45.22 -23.76
C ASP A 42 -14.23 44.62 -24.65
N ARG A 43 -13.00 44.53 -24.12
CA ARG A 43 -11.86 43.89 -24.80
C ARG A 43 -12.16 42.44 -25.15
N ALA A 44 -12.64 41.65 -24.21
CA ALA A 44 -12.93 40.23 -24.45
C ALA A 44 -14.15 40.00 -25.35
N ALA A 45 -15.13 40.91 -25.36
CA ALA A 45 -16.28 40.84 -26.26
C ALA A 45 -15.91 41.18 -27.72
N GLY A 46 -14.89 42.03 -27.92
CA GLY A 46 -14.39 42.43 -29.24
C GLY A 46 -13.42 41.44 -29.90
N GLU A 47 -12.93 40.44 -29.17
CA GLU A 47 -11.99 39.44 -29.69
C GLU A 47 -12.62 38.56 -30.80
N PRO A 48 -11.99 38.42 -31.98
CA PRO A 48 -12.51 37.59 -33.07
C PRO A 48 -12.65 36.11 -32.70
N LEU A 49 -11.66 35.59 -31.97
CA LEU A 49 -11.72 34.26 -31.37
C LEU A 49 -12.62 34.32 -30.13
N GLU A 50 -13.72 33.58 -30.14
CA GLU A 50 -14.67 33.68 -29.04
C GLU A 50 -14.14 33.02 -27.77
N ILE A 51 -13.93 33.84 -26.74
CA ILE A 51 -13.53 33.40 -25.40
C ILE A 51 -14.78 33.09 -24.58
N PHE A 52 -14.85 31.86 -24.06
CA PHE A 52 -15.94 31.34 -23.22
C PHE A 52 -15.45 31.12 -21.79
N PRO A 53 -15.72 32.05 -20.87
CA PRO A 53 -15.29 31.95 -19.47
C PRO A 53 -16.10 30.89 -18.71
N VAL A 54 -15.41 30.03 -17.96
CA VAL A 54 -16.01 28.96 -17.17
C VAL A 54 -15.57 28.99 -15.71
N CYS A 55 -16.37 28.34 -14.86
CA CYS A 55 -15.95 27.85 -13.55
C CYS A 55 -16.04 26.33 -13.58
N HIS A 56 -15.05 25.62 -13.06
CA HIS A 56 -15.05 24.16 -13.11
C HIS A 56 -16.14 23.58 -12.21
N HIS A 57 -16.72 22.46 -12.65
CA HIS A 57 -17.88 21.82 -12.01
C HIS A 57 -19.10 22.75 -11.82
N SER A 58 -19.21 23.82 -12.60
CA SER A 58 -20.36 24.74 -12.61
C SER A 58 -21.50 24.24 -13.51
N PRO A 59 -22.70 23.98 -12.96
CA PRO A 59 -23.89 23.66 -13.74
C PRO A 59 -24.33 24.79 -14.67
N ALA A 60 -24.14 26.05 -14.28
CA ALA A 60 -24.43 27.20 -15.13
C ALA A 60 -23.49 27.24 -16.33
N SER A 61 -22.17 27.07 -16.12
CA SER A 61 -21.19 27.00 -17.20
C SER A 61 -21.47 25.83 -18.15
N ALA A 62 -21.77 24.64 -17.63
CA ALA A 62 -22.11 23.47 -18.44
C ALA A 62 -23.33 23.71 -19.32
N LEU A 63 -24.35 24.40 -18.79
CA LEU A 63 -25.59 24.65 -19.51
C LEU A 63 -25.42 25.72 -20.58
N ALA A 64 -24.74 26.81 -20.25
CA ALA A 64 -24.40 27.86 -21.18
C ALA A 64 -23.53 27.32 -22.32
N MET A 65 -22.56 26.45 -22.02
CA MET A 65 -21.73 25.77 -23.02
C MET A 65 -22.57 24.88 -23.94
N ALA A 66 -23.43 24.03 -23.39
CA ALA A 66 -24.28 23.15 -24.18
C ALA A 66 -25.26 23.92 -25.10
N ARG A 67 -25.72 25.10 -24.69
CA ARG A 67 -26.49 26.01 -25.55
C ARG A 67 -25.60 26.60 -26.65
N ARG A 68 -24.46 27.16 -26.26
CA ARG A 68 -23.59 27.89 -27.18
C ARG A 68 -23.03 27.00 -28.28
N LEU A 69 -22.62 25.76 -27.97
CA LEU A 69 -22.12 24.81 -28.96
C LEU A 69 -23.18 24.44 -30.02
N ARG A 70 -24.47 24.49 -29.67
CA ARG A 70 -25.57 24.26 -30.63
C ARG A 70 -25.82 25.44 -31.55
N GLU A 71 -25.51 26.65 -31.09
CA GLU A 71 -25.71 27.89 -31.82
C GLU A 71 -24.50 28.23 -32.70
N LYS A 72 -23.30 28.25 -32.10
CA LYS A 72 -22.05 28.63 -32.77
C LYS A 72 -21.53 27.54 -33.70
N GLN A 73 -21.66 26.27 -33.30
CA GLN A 73 -21.08 25.12 -34.00
C GLN A 73 -19.61 25.34 -34.43
N PRO A 74 -18.70 25.61 -33.48
CA PRO A 74 -17.30 25.90 -33.82
C PRO A 74 -16.63 24.69 -34.48
N LYS A 75 -15.66 24.98 -35.36
CA LYS A 75 -14.80 23.98 -36.02
C LYS A 75 -13.60 23.59 -35.16
N VAL A 76 -13.13 24.49 -34.30
CA VAL A 76 -12.03 24.23 -33.37
C VAL A 76 -12.44 24.67 -31.97
N VAL A 77 -12.23 23.80 -31.00
CA VAL A 77 -12.40 24.08 -29.57
C VAL A 77 -11.02 24.06 -28.93
N TYR A 78 -10.58 25.22 -28.45
CA TYR A 78 -9.41 25.33 -27.57
C TYR A 78 -9.87 25.15 -26.12
N LEU A 79 -9.21 24.30 -25.36
CA LEU A 79 -9.56 24.00 -23.98
C LEU A 79 -8.37 24.20 -23.05
N GLU A 80 -8.58 24.94 -21.96
CA GLU A 80 -7.64 25.04 -20.83
C GLU A 80 -7.55 23.68 -20.13
N LEU A 81 -6.62 22.85 -20.59
CA LEU A 81 -6.19 21.60 -19.98
C LEU A 81 -4.77 21.31 -20.51
N CYS A 82 -3.97 20.56 -19.76
CA CYS A 82 -2.58 20.26 -20.12
C CYS A 82 -2.49 19.63 -21.52
N GLU A 83 -1.69 20.25 -22.40
CA GLU A 83 -1.60 19.87 -23.82
C GLU A 83 -1.24 18.39 -24.06
N ASP A 84 -0.50 17.76 -23.14
CA ASP A 84 -0.05 16.37 -23.22
C ASP A 84 -1.09 15.34 -22.79
N MET A 85 -2.20 15.77 -22.20
CA MET A 85 -3.30 14.90 -21.78
C MET A 85 -4.33 14.64 -22.89
N ALA A 86 -4.22 15.31 -24.04
CA ALA A 86 -5.19 15.23 -25.13
C ALA A 86 -5.54 13.79 -25.58
N PRO A 87 -4.57 12.85 -25.70
CA PRO A 87 -4.87 11.48 -26.13
C PRO A 87 -5.82 10.72 -25.20
N LEU A 88 -5.94 11.11 -23.93
CA LEU A 88 -6.78 10.42 -22.95
C LEU A 88 -8.27 10.78 -23.07
N LEU A 89 -8.60 11.90 -23.72
CA LEU A 89 -9.98 12.39 -23.77
C LEU A 89 -10.90 11.50 -24.61
N THR A 90 -10.35 10.79 -25.59
CA THR A 90 -11.10 9.82 -26.41
C THR A 90 -11.57 8.62 -25.59
N GLU A 91 -10.80 8.23 -24.57
CA GLU A 91 -11.07 7.09 -23.68
C GLU A 91 -12.17 7.38 -22.66
N LEU A 92 -12.59 8.64 -22.48
CA LEU A 92 -13.72 8.99 -21.60
C LEU A 92 -15.04 8.29 -21.99
N ARG A 93 -15.17 7.84 -23.24
CA ARG A 93 -16.34 7.04 -23.69
C ARG A 93 -16.40 5.67 -23.00
N ASN A 94 -15.26 5.14 -22.60
CA ASN A 94 -15.16 3.86 -21.90
C ASN A 94 -15.41 4.02 -20.39
N CYS A 95 -15.63 5.24 -19.90
CA CYS A 95 -15.71 5.55 -18.48
C CYS A 95 -17.12 5.94 -18.03
N ARG A 96 -17.40 5.69 -16.74
CA ARG A 96 -18.51 6.28 -16.01
C ARG A 96 -17.98 7.42 -15.14
N LEU A 97 -18.44 8.64 -15.39
CA LEU A 97 -18.00 9.83 -14.65
C LEU A 97 -18.48 9.82 -13.17
N PRO A 98 -17.74 10.45 -12.24
CA PRO A 98 -16.50 11.22 -12.46
C PRO A 98 -15.22 10.37 -12.59
N VAL A 99 -14.35 10.73 -13.53
CA VAL A 99 -12.98 10.18 -13.65
C VAL A 99 -11.99 11.32 -13.71
N ALA A 100 -10.72 11.08 -13.43
CA ALA A 100 -9.67 12.06 -13.63
C ALA A 100 -8.71 11.59 -14.72
N VAL A 101 -8.30 12.55 -15.54
CA VAL A 101 -7.19 12.42 -16.48
C VAL A 101 -5.91 12.59 -15.67
N GLN A 102 -4.97 11.65 -15.80
CA GLN A 102 -3.76 11.62 -14.99
C GLN A 102 -2.51 11.59 -15.88
N ALA A 103 -1.52 12.40 -15.51
CA ALA A 103 -0.14 12.21 -15.90
C ALA A 103 0.67 11.77 -14.67
N PHE A 104 1.58 10.82 -14.86
CA PHE A 104 2.38 10.22 -13.80
C PHE A 104 3.81 9.98 -14.29
N ALA A 105 4.80 10.31 -13.46
CA ALA A 105 6.20 10.04 -13.75
C ALA A 105 6.93 9.53 -12.50
N SER A 106 7.41 8.28 -12.57
CA SER A 106 8.29 7.70 -11.56
C SER A 106 9.77 7.85 -11.90
N ASP A 107 10.09 7.98 -13.19
CA ASP A 107 11.45 8.17 -13.70
C ASP A 107 11.59 9.62 -14.17
N ILE A 108 12.24 10.43 -13.36
CA ILE A 108 12.36 11.88 -13.53
C ILE A 108 13.77 12.25 -13.97
N ASP A 109 13.84 13.16 -14.94
CA ASP A 109 15.09 13.72 -15.43
C ASP A 109 14.88 15.23 -15.61
N GLY A 110 15.65 16.04 -14.89
CA GLY A 110 15.49 17.49 -14.83
C GLY A 110 14.78 18.02 -13.58
N PHE A 111 14.24 17.14 -12.71
CA PHE A 111 13.66 17.49 -11.42
C PHE A 111 14.43 16.87 -10.24
N PRO A 112 14.34 17.42 -9.01
CA PRO A 112 14.92 16.82 -7.81
C PRO A 112 14.40 15.40 -7.54
N ALA A 113 15.30 14.47 -7.23
CA ALA A 113 14.97 13.05 -7.05
C ALA A 113 13.94 12.78 -5.94
N ASP A 114 13.89 13.64 -4.93
CA ASP A 114 12.97 13.59 -3.79
C ASP A 114 11.53 14.02 -4.15
N TRP A 115 11.32 14.61 -5.33
CA TRP A 115 9.97 14.93 -5.82
C TRP A 115 9.26 13.71 -6.43
N ALA A 116 10.00 12.68 -6.83
CA ALA A 116 9.39 11.50 -7.45
C ALA A 116 8.59 10.67 -6.41
N PRO A 117 7.42 10.14 -6.78
CA PRO A 117 6.79 10.23 -8.11
C PRO A 117 6.04 11.55 -8.32
N LEU A 118 6.12 12.10 -9.53
CA LEU A 118 5.32 13.26 -9.94
C LEU A 118 3.95 12.79 -10.44
N SER A 119 2.88 13.47 -10.05
CA SER A 119 1.54 13.20 -10.58
C SER A 119 0.73 14.48 -10.75
N VAL A 120 0.08 14.61 -11.91
CA VAL A 120 -0.88 15.66 -12.23
C VAL A 120 -2.24 15.03 -12.51
N VAL A 121 -3.31 15.55 -11.91
CA VAL A 121 -4.68 15.03 -12.10
C VAL A 121 -5.67 16.14 -12.47
N ALA A 122 -6.52 15.87 -13.45
CA ALA A 122 -7.58 16.76 -13.88
C ALA A 122 -8.94 16.02 -13.85
N PRO A 123 -9.78 16.23 -12.82
CA PRO A 123 -11.07 15.56 -12.72
C PRO A 123 -12.06 16.06 -13.78
N ILE A 124 -12.94 15.17 -14.24
CA ILE A 124 -13.98 15.46 -15.23
C ILE A 124 -15.33 14.95 -14.72
N THR A 125 -16.33 15.84 -14.75
CA THR A 125 -17.73 15.55 -14.40
C THR A 125 -18.66 15.88 -15.56
N GLU A 126 -19.83 15.24 -15.66
CA GLU A 126 -20.83 15.60 -16.69
C GLU A 126 -21.33 17.06 -16.54
N ALA A 127 -21.41 17.55 -15.30
CA ALA A 127 -21.88 18.88 -14.93
C ALA A 127 -20.77 19.95 -15.03
N SER A 128 -19.96 19.90 -16.08
CA SER A 128 -18.90 20.88 -16.33
C SER A 128 -18.86 21.29 -17.81
N ALA A 129 -18.46 22.53 -18.09
CA ALA A 129 -18.40 23.06 -19.45
C ALA A 129 -17.35 22.34 -20.31
N GLU A 130 -16.24 21.95 -19.68
CA GLU A 130 -15.13 21.21 -20.28
C GLU A 130 -15.63 19.88 -20.85
N TYR A 131 -16.38 19.09 -20.06
CA TYR A 131 -16.95 17.85 -20.56
C TYR A 131 -17.94 18.08 -21.72
N GLN A 132 -18.76 19.13 -21.66
CA GLN A 132 -19.69 19.44 -22.77
C GLN A 132 -18.93 19.81 -24.05
N ALA A 133 -17.83 20.55 -23.94
CA ALA A 133 -16.96 20.92 -25.06
C ALA A 133 -16.20 19.72 -25.62
N VAL A 134 -15.64 18.87 -24.76
CA VAL A 134 -14.98 17.60 -25.15
C VAL A 134 -15.95 16.67 -25.85
N ALA A 135 -17.14 16.46 -25.28
CA ALA A 135 -18.16 15.58 -25.86
C ALA A 135 -18.66 16.09 -27.22
N TYR A 136 -18.81 17.41 -27.37
CA TYR A 136 -19.14 18.02 -28.66
C TYR A 136 -18.05 17.77 -29.70
N ALA A 137 -16.79 18.08 -29.39
CA ALA A 137 -15.70 17.99 -30.35
C ALA A 137 -15.44 16.54 -30.78
N LEU A 138 -15.48 15.57 -29.85
CA LEU A 138 -15.19 14.17 -30.14
C LEU A 138 -16.29 13.45 -30.93
N ASP A 139 -17.56 13.85 -30.80
CA ASP A 139 -18.68 13.21 -31.49
C ASP A 139 -19.19 14.01 -32.71
N THR A 140 -18.70 15.23 -32.94
CA THR A 140 -19.07 16.05 -34.10
C THR A 140 -18.01 15.90 -35.19
N PRO A 141 -18.34 15.33 -36.37
CA PRO A 141 -17.38 15.13 -37.44
C PRO A 141 -16.75 16.46 -37.91
N GLY A 142 -15.43 16.47 -38.05
CA GLY A 142 -14.68 17.62 -38.57
C GLY A 142 -14.46 18.75 -37.56
N VAL A 143 -14.82 18.55 -36.28
CA VAL A 143 -14.45 19.45 -35.19
C VAL A 143 -13.15 18.99 -34.56
N GLU A 144 -12.21 19.91 -34.35
CA GLU A 144 -10.95 19.66 -33.68
C GLU A 144 -10.99 20.12 -32.22
N LEU A 145 -10.39 19.33 -31.33
CA LEU A 145 -10.19 19.68 -29.93
C LEU A 145 -8.70 19.88 -29.68
N VAL A 146 -8.32 21.07 -29.23
CA VAL A 146 -6.93 21.44 -28.98
C VAL A 146 -6.78 21.85 -27.52
N LEU A 147 -5.95 21.12 -26.78
CA LEU A 147 -5.60 21.47 -25.41
C LEU A 147 -4.47 22.48 -25.41
N VAL A 148 -4.65 23.62 -24.73
CA VAL A 148 -3.76 24.78 -24.88
C VAL A 148 -3.02 25.18 -23.61
N ASP A 149 -3.33 24.59 -22.46
CA ASP A 149 -2.60 24.90 -21.21
C ASP A 149 -1.27 24.15 -21.16
N ARG A 150 -0.40 24.59 -20.25
CA ARG A 150 0.95 24.06 -20.03
C ARG A 150 0.94 22.54 -19.87
N SER A 151 1.96 21.87 -20.43
CA SER A 151 2.10 20.43 -20.28
C SER A 151 2.28 20.02 -18.82
N SER A 152 2.05 18.74 -18.49
CA SER A 152 2.23 18.19 -17.15
C SER A 152 3.65 18.45 -16.61
N ASP A 153 4.65 18.39 -17.49
CA ASP A 153 6.03 18.78 -17.18
C ASP A 153 6.18 20.24 -16.72
N HIS A 154 5.56 21.19 -17.43
CA HIS A 154 5.58 22.61 -17.10
C HIS A 154 4.82 22.95 -15.81
N VAL A 155 3.86 22.12 -15.40
CA VAL A 155 3.20 22.25 -14.09
C VAL A 155 4.25 22.22 -12.97
N PHE A 156 5.22 21.30 -13.06
CA PHE A 156 6.30 21.19 -12.07
C PHE A 156 7.45 22.16 -12.33
N GLN A 157 7.78 22.48 -13.59
CA GLN A 157 8.82 23.51 -13.87
C GLN A 157 8.46 24.88 -13.30
N TRP A 158 7.16 25.21 -13.23
CA TRP A 158 6.68 26.50 -12.75
C TRP A 158 6.19 26.46 -11.30
N ASP A 159 6.38 25.34 -10.59
CA ASP A 159 5.97 25.18 -9.21
C ASP A 159 6.97 25.87 -8.27
N THR A 160 6.58 27.00 -7.68
CA THR A 160 7.42 27.78 -6.76
C THR A 160 7.33 27.30 -5.31
N ARG A 161 6.62 26.21 -5.01
CA ARG A 161 6.48 25.66 -3.65
C ARG A 161 7.82 25.39 -2.95
N HIS A 162 8.89 25.17 -3.70
CA HIS A 162 10.21 24.88 -3.16
C HIS A 162 11.07 26.12 -2.85
N ASP A 163 10.78 27.29 -3.43
CA ASP A 163 11.43 28.55 -3.02
C ASP A 163 11.00 28.99 -1.61
N ARG A 164 9.92 28.38 -1.07
CA ARG A 164 9.33 28.69 0.24
C ARG A 164 9.90 27.87 1.40
N THR A 165 10.56 26.74 1.16
CA THR A 165 11.09 25.87 2.24
C THR A 165 12.38 26.38 2.90
N GLY A 166 12.91 27.54 2.48
CA GLY A 166 14.13 28.16 3.00
C GLY A 166 13.96 29.23 4.08
N ASP A 167 12.72 29.64 4.41
CA ASP A 167 12.44 30.73 5.36
C ASP A 167 11.64 30.22 6.60
N PRO A 168 12.30 29.98 7.74
CA PRO A 168 11.67 29.39 8.93
C PRO A 168 10.72 30.33 9.70
N ASP A 169 10.61 31.61 9.32
CA ASP A 169 9.84 32.63 10.06
C ASP A 169 8.51 33.05 9.41
N ARG A 170 8.10 32.41 8.30
CA ARG A 170 6.83 32.72 7.64
C ARG A 170 5.77 31.66 8.01
N PRO A 171 4.58 32.05 8.51
CA PRO A 171 3.55 31.08 8.86
C PRO A 171 3.15 30.30 7.61
N ASP A 172 3.16 28.97 7.71
CA ASP A 172 2.64 28.06 6.68
C ASP A 172 1.23 28.50 6.32
N ASP A 173 1.05 28.98 5.09
CA ASP A 173 -0.27 29.23 4.51
C ASP A 173 -0.86 27.89 4.03
N ASP A 174 -0.83 26.90 4.92
CA ASP A 174 -1.52 25.63 4.81
C ASP A 174 -3.00 25.89 5.14
N THR A 175 -3.75 26.32 4.13
CA THR A 175 -5.21 26.19 4.16
C THR A 175 -5.67 24.74 3.94
N ALA A 176 -4.75 23.78 3.85
CA ALA A 176 -5.02 22.39 4.14
C ALA A 176 -4.89 22.14 5.65
N ALA A 177 -5.91 22.52 6.42
CA ALA A 177 -6.01 22.10 7.81
C ALA A 177 -5.87 20.56 7.89
N PRO A 178 -5.05 20.00 8.80
CA PRO A 178 -4.94 18.56 8.96
C PRO A 178 -6.33 18.02 9.31
N ALA A 179 -6.87 17.20 8.40
CA ALA A 179 -8.18 16.58 8.56
C ALA A 179 -8.23 15.86 9.92
N ALA A 180 -9.14 16.31 10.79
CA ALA A 180 -9.38 15.68 12.07
C ALA A 180 -9.75 14.21 11.85
N LYS A 181 -8.95 13.30 12.43
CA LYS A 181 -9.06 11.84 12.34
C LYS A 181 -10.47 11.35 12.70
N ALA A 182 -11.27 11.03 11.68
CA ALA A 182 -12.47 10.21 11.79
C ALA A 182 -12.38 9.05 10.77
N ALA A 183 -12.25 7.83 11.28
CA ALA A 183 -11.75 6.63 10.58
C ALA A 183 -12.70 6.00 9.53
N GLY A 184 -13.26 6.79 8.62
CA GLY A 184 -14.15 6.26 7.56
C GLY A 184 -14.16 7.01 6.23
N THR A 185 -13.62 8.23 6.16
CA THR A 185 -13.64 9.11 4.96
C THR A 185 -12.31 9.21 4.23
N GLU A 186 -11.20 8.78 4.84
CA GLU A 186 -9.85 8.92 4.27
C GLU A 186 -9.72 8.22 2.91
N ALA A 187 -10.34 7.04 2.72
CA ALA A 187 -10.17 6.26 1.50
C ALA A 187 -10.83 6.87 0.25
N GLU A 188 -11.93 7.63 0.41
CA GLU A 188 -12.68 8.22 -0.71
C GLU A 188 -12.12 9.58 -1.12
N ALA A 189 -11.71 10.42 -0.16
CA ALA A 189 -11.01 11.68 -0.43
C ALA A 189 -9.59 11.44 -1.00
N ALA A 190 -8.94 10.32 -0.66
CA ALA A 190 -7.62 9.95 -1.15
C ALA A 190 -7.59 9.44 -2.62
N LEU A 191 -8.69 9.51 -3.38
CA LEU A 191 -8.69 9.07 -4.79
C LEU A 191 -7.84 9.94 -5.72
N HIS A 192 -7.47 11.15 -5.33
CA HIS A 192 -6.45 11.96 -6.02
C HIS A 192 -5.07 11.87 -5.36
N GLY A 193 -5.01 11.51 -4.06
CA GLY A 193 -3.76 11.25 -3.34
C GLY A 193 -2.95 12.53 -3.19
N GLU A 194 -1.63 12.44 -3.31
CA GLU A 194 -0.71 13.60 -3.26
C GLU A 194 -0.52 14.28 -4.64
N ALA A 195 -1.33 13.93 -5.63
CA ALA A 195 -1.19 14.48 -6.98
C ALA A 195 -1.52 15.98 -7.02
N VAL A 196 -0.82 16.71 -7.90
CA VAL A 196 -1.12 18.12 -8.19
C VAL A 196 -2.41 18.18 -9.00
N GLY A 197 -3.42 18.83 -8.42
CA GLY A 197 -4.70 19.06 -9.09
C GLY A 197 -4.63 20.17 -10.14
N VAL A 198 -5.05 19.89 -11.37
CA VAL A 198 -5.31 20.94 -12.37
C VAL A 198 -6.65 21.60 -12.03
N GLU A 199 -6.57 22.86 -11.63
CA GLU A 199 -7.71 23.66 -11.23
C GLU A 199 -8.15 24.59 -12.38
N ILE A 200 -8.90 24.03 -13.33
CA ILE A 200 -9.50 24.84 -14.39
C ILE A 200 -10.48 25.82 -13.72
N GLY A 201 -10.42 27.11 -14.05
CA GLY A 201 -11.43 28.07 -13.60
C GLY A 201 -11.72 28.10 -12.09
N ASP A 202 -10.71 27.91 -11.24
CA ASP A 202 -10.82 28.25 -9.82
C ASP A 202 -11.14 29.75 -9.68
N LEU A 203 -12.27 30.03 -9.04
CA LEU A 203 -12.81 31.37 -8.86
C LEU A 203 -13.12 31.59 -7.40
N ARG A 204 -12.07 31.51 -6.57
CA ARG A 204 -12.10 31.88 -5.16
C ARG A 204 -11.39 33.23 -4.94
N PRO A 205 -11.85 34.09 -4.02
CA PRO A 205 -11.11 35.27 -3.62
C PRO A 205 -9.69 34.90 -3.15
N ARG A 206 -8.68 35.63 -3.63
CA ARG A 206 -7.26 35.31 -3.35
C ARG A 206 -6.71 35.89 -2.05
N PHE A 207 -7.54 36.60 -1.28
CA PHE A 207 -7.20 37.06 0.05
C PHE A 207 -8.38 36.88 0.99
N ALA A 208 -8.09 36.44 2.22
CA ALA A 208 -9.07 35.92 3.16
C ALA A 208 -10.10 36.98 3.58
N GLU A 209 -9.72 38.25 3.65
CA GLU A 209 -10.58 39.34 4.09
C GLU A 209 -11.74 39.59 3.12
N LEU A 210 -11.52 39.45 1.80
CA LEU A 210 -12.60 39.56 0.82
C LEU A 210 -13.56 38.38 0.92
N GLU A 211 -13.04 37.16 1.05
CA GLU A 211 -13.89 35.99 1.26
C GLU A 211 -14.70 36.15 2.55
N GLU A 212 -14.06 36.46 3.67
CA GLU A 212 -14.73 36.68 4.96
C GLU A 212 -15.79 37.79 4.86
N HIS A 213 -15.47 38.88 4.16
CA HIS A 213 -16.42 39.96 3.92
C HIS A 213 -17.64 39.48 3.12
N LEU A 214 -17.43 38.78 2.00
CA LEU A 214 -18.51 38.23 1.16
C LEU A 214 -19.36 37.21 1.93
N LEU A 215 -18.74 36.33 2.70
CA LEU A 215 -19.44 35.33 3.52
C LEU A 215 -20.26 36.00 4.64
N ARG A 216 -19.68 36.96 5.34
CA ARG A 216 -20.35 37.73 6.41
C ARG A 216 -21.58 38.48 5.89
N HIS A 217 -21.43 39.18 4.76
CA HIS A 217 -22.52 39.96 4.16
C HIS A 217 -23.55 39.08 3.45
N GLY A 218 -23.14 37.96 2.87
CA GLY A 218 -24.04 36.92 2.34
C GLY A 218 -24.73 36.08 3.41
N LYS A 219 -24.31 36.20 4.69
CA LYS A 219 -24.80 35.41 5.83
C LYS A 219 -24.70 33.89 5.58
N VAL A 220 -23.60 33.47 4.96
CA VAL A 220 -23.30 32.08 4.57
C VAL A 220 -21.97 31.63 5.18
N ARG A 221 -21.78 30.31 5.33
CA ARG A 221 -20.57 29.78 6.01
C ARG A 221 -19.44 29.41 5.06
N HIS A 222 -19.77 29.03 3.84
CA HIS A 222 -18.82 28.45 2.90
C HIS A 222 -18.83 29.19 1.58
N TRP A 223 -17.66 29.31 0.95
CA TRP A 223 -17.51 29.89 -0.39
C TRP A 223 -18.44 29.22 -1.41
N SER A 224 -18.51 27.89 -1.40
CA SER A 224 -19.37 27.11 -2.30
C SER A 224 -20.86 27.43 -2.12
N GLU A 225 -21.30 27.77 -0.90
CA GLU A 225 -22.67 28.21 -0.63
C GLU A 225 -22.93 29.59 -1.23
N TRP A 226 -22.00 30.52 -1.03
CA TRP A 226 -22.07 31.87 -1.59
C TRP A 226 -22.13 31.84 -3.12
N TRP A 227 -21.18 31.12 -3.74
CA TRP A 227 -21.10 30.96 -5.19
C TRP A 227 -22.40 30.37 -5.77
N HIS A 228 -22.92 29.32 -5.14
CA HIS A 228 -24.15 28.69 -5.59
C HIS A 228 -25.34 29.67 -5.59
N GLN A 229 -25.49 30.48 -4.54
CA GLN A 229 -26.61 31.41 -4.40
C GLN A 229 -26.51 32.62 -5.33
N TYR A 230 -25.33 33.24 -5.40
CA TYR A 230 -25.17 34.54 -6.04
C TYR A 230 -24.66 34.46 -7.48
N VAL A 231 -24.14 33.31 -7.92
CA VAL A 231 -23.62 33.11 -9.28
C VAL A 231 -24.33 31.97 -10.01
N GLU A 232 -24.33 30.75 -9.48
CA GLU A 232 -24.90 29.58 -10.19
C GLU A 232 -26.40 29.72 -10.49
N VAL A 233 -27.19 30.04 -9.47
CA VAL A 233 -28.65 30.13 -9.61
C VAL A 233 -29.06 31.26 -10.57
N PRO A 234 -28.54 32.50 -10.43
CA PRO A 234 -28.85 33.60 -11.35
C PRO A 234 -28.45 33.34 -12.80
N LEU A 235 -27.31 32.67 -13.03
CA LEU A 235 -26.81 32.38 -14.37
C LEU A 235 -27.46 31.13 -15.01
N GLY A 236 -28.14 30.28 -14.24
CA GLY A 236 -28.73 29.04 -14.76
C GLY A 236 -29.77 29.25 -15.89
N ASP A 237 -30.44 30.40 -15.95
CA ASP A 237 -31.43 30.71 -16.99
C ASP A 237 -31.07 31.92 -17.87
N SER A 238 -29.86 32.47 -17.74
CA SER A 238 -29.44 33.60 -18.55
C SER A 238 -29.19 33.19 -20.01
N ASP A 239 -29.32 34.16 -20.92
CA ASP A 239 -28.85 34.02 -22.29
C ASP A 239 -27.31 34.01 -22.36
N HIS A 240 -26.78 33.69 -23.54
CA HIS A 240 -25.33 33.54 -23.75
C HIS A 240 -24.56 34.84 -23.48
N ASP A 241 -25.04 35.99 -23.97
CA ASP A 241 -24.32 37.25 -23.85
C ASP A 241 -24.28 37.70 -22.39
N THR A 242 -25.41 37.59 -21.69
CA THR A 242 -25.48 37.87 -20.25
C THR A 242 -24.54 36.96 -19.46
N TYR A 243 -24.58 35.64 -19.71
CA TYR A 243 -23.68 34.69 -19.03
C TYR A 243 -22.22 35.06 -19.24
N ARG A 244 -21.83 35.29 -20.50
CA ARG A 244 -20.46 35.59 -20.91
C ARG A 244 -19.99 36.89 -20.25
N GLN A 245 -20.75 37.98 -20.36
CA GLN A 245 -20.42 39.29 -19.79
C GLN A 245 -20.28 39.22 -18.25
N VAL A 246 -21.18 38.52 -17.55
CA VAL A 246 -21.11 38.39 -16.08
C VAL A 246 -19.89 37.58 -15.64
N MET A 247 -19.60 36.46 -16.31
CA MET A 247 -18.44 35.64 -15.96
C MET A 247 -17.11 36.38 -16.23
N PHE A 248 -17.01 37.15 -17.32
CA PHE A 248 -15.86 38.05 -17.53
C PHE A 248 -15.72 39.08 -16.41
N LEU A 249 -16.82 39.70 -16.00
CA LEU A 249 -16.81 40.68 -14.93
C LEU A 249 -16.35 40.08 -13.60
N ILE A 250 -16.82 38.87 -13.26
CA ILE A 250 -16.39 38.14 -12.05
C ILE A 250 -14.89 37.81 -12.12
N GLY A 251 -14.41 37.28 -13.26
CA GLY A 251 -12.99 36.99 -13.46
C GLY A 251 -12.10 38.23 -13.35
N SER A 252 -12.53 39.33 -13.98
CA SER A 252 -11.83 40.62 -13.89
C SER A 252 -11.81 41.17 -12.47
N LEU A 253 -12.93 41.09 -11.74
CA LEU A 253 -13.04 41.52 -10.35
C LEU A 253 -12.00 40.83 -9.47
N PHE A 254 -11.96 39.50 -9.47
CA PHE A 254 -11.02 38.75 -8.63
C PHE A 254 -9.57 38.97 -9.03
N ARG A 255 -9.30 39.17 -10.32
CA ARG A 255 -7.95 39.53 -10.78
C ARG A 255 -7.52 40.92 -10.31
N ARG A 256 -8.43 41.89 -10.26
CA ARG A 256 -8.15 43.27 -9.80
C ARG A 256 -8.03 43.33 -8.28
N LEU A 257 -8.74 42.47 -7.58
CA LEU A 257 -8.74 42.37 -6.12
C LEU A 257 -7.73 41.32 -5.61
N ALA A 258 -6.53 41.25 -6.19
CA ALA A 258 -5.49 40.30 -5.79
C ALA A 258 -4.23 40.99 -5.20
N PRO A 259 -4.31 41.68 -4.04
CA PRO A 259 -3.13 42.21 -3.37
C PRO A 259 -2.34 41.07 -2.70
N GLY A 260 -1.02 41.01 -2.93
CA GLY A 260 -0.10 40.23 -2.07
C GLY A 260 0.36 38.85 -2.57
N ASP A 261 -0.08 38.37 -3.72
CA ASP A 261 0.30 37.03 -4.24
C ASP A 261 0.98 37.10 -5.62
N GLY A 262 2.05 37.90 -5.70
CA GLY A 262 2.73 38.23 -6.96
C GLY A 262 3.26 37.02 -7.73
N ASP A 263 3.70 35.97 -7.03
CA ASP A 263 4.22 34.76 -7.66
C ASP A 263 3.10 33.93 -8.29
N ARG A 264 1.96 33.74 -7.62
CA ARG A 264 0.80 33.03 -8.17
C ARG A 264 0.21 33.77 -9.36
N VAL A 265 0.09 35.10 -9.27
CA VAL A 265 -0.34 35.96 -10.39
C VAL A 265 0.62 35.84 -11.57
N ARG A 266 1.95 35.81 -11.33
CA ARG A 266 2.95 35.61 -12.39
C ARG A 266 2.77 34.26 -13.10
N VAL A 267 2.58 33.17 -12.35
CA VAL A 267 2.34 31.85 -12.94
C VAL A 267 1.07 31.85 -13.80
N ASP A 268 -0.01 32.50 -13.34
CA ASP A 268 -1.24 32.62 -14.13
C ASP A 268 -1.05 33.45 -15.40
N GLU A 269 -0.29 34.53 -15.35
CA GLU A 269 0.07 35.29 -16.54
C GLU A 269 0.93 34.45 -17.50
N ASP A 270 1.91 33.69 -16.99
CA ASP A 270 2.73 32.80 -17.82
C ASP A 270 1.89 31.70 -18.48
N ARG A 271 0.88 31.17 -17.78
CA ARG A 271 -0.13 30.27 -18.38
C ARG A 271 -0.93 30.95 -19.49
N GLU A 272 -1.34 32.19 -19.30
CA GLU A 272 -2.08 32.94 -20.32
C GLU A 272 -1.23 33.21 -21.56
N ARG A 273 0.04 33.61 -21.36
CA ARG A 273 1.03 33.76 -22.44
C ARG A 273 1.22 32.46 -23.20
N TYR A 274 1.31 31.33 -22.48
CA TYR A 274 1.41 29.99 -23.04
C TYR A 274 0.18 29.65 -23.90
N MET A 275 -1.02 29.76 -23.34
CA MET A 275 -2.28 29.42 -24.02
C MET A 275 -2.48 30.23 -25.29
N TRP A 276 -2.26 31.55 -25.23
CA TRP A 276 -2.36 32.42 -26.41
C TRP A 276 -1.28 32.12 -27.46
N THR A 277 -0.07 31.78 -27.03
CA THR A 277 1.00 31.37 -27.95
C THR A 277 0.63 30.08 -28.69
N ARG A 278 0.15 29.04 -27.97
CA ARG A 278 -0.31 27.79 -28.59
C ARG A 278 -1.49 27.96 -29.54
N MET A 279 -2.48 28.79 -29.18
CA MET A 279 -3.60 29.07 -30.06
C MET A 279 -3.14 29.73 -31.36
N ARG A 280 -2.24 30.73 -31.30
CA ARG A 280 -1.69 31.36 -32.51
C ARG A 280 -0.85 30.43 -33.36
N GLU A 281 0.01 29.61 -32.75
CA GLU A 281 0.78 28.58 -33.46
C GLU A 281 -0.16 27.65 -34.25
N HIS A 282 -1.25 27.20 -33.62
CA HIS A 282 -2.26 26.36 -34.25
C HIS A 282 -3.00 27.08 -35.40
N LEU A 283 -3.46 28.32 -35.18
CA LEU A 283 -4.15 29.11 -36.21
C LEU A 283 -3.25 29.34 -37.43
N ALA A 284 -1.96 29.66 -37.20
CA ALA A 284 -0.99 29.85 -38.26
C ALA A 284 -0.71 28.55 -39.04
N ALA A 285 -0.65 27.40 -38.35
CA ALA A 285 -0.40 26.10 -38.97
C ALA A 285 -1.60 25.58 -39.79
N THR A 286 -2.82 25.82 -39.33
CA THR A 286 -4.05 25.28 -39.94
C THR A 286 -4.74 26.23 -40.90
N GLY A 287 -4.52 27.55 -40.76
CA GLY A 287 -5.24 28.58 -41.51
C GLY A 287 -6.72 28.69 -41.12
N THR A 288 -7.10 28.21 -39.94
CA THR A 288 -8.48 28.27 -39.44
C THR A 288 -8.88 29.72 -39.15
N ASP A 289 -10.10 30.11 -39.55
CA ASP A 289 -10.66 31.42 -39.22
C ASP A 289 -10.95 31.51 -37.69
N PRO A 290 -10.38 32.48 -36.96
CA PRO A 290 -10.67 32.70 -35.55
C PRO A 290 -12.17 32.76 -35.21
N ALA A 291 -13.00 33.26 -36.12
CA ALA A 291 -14.45 33.34 -35.91
C ALA A 291 -15.13 31.96 -35.78
N ASP A 292 -14.54 30.93 -36.41
CA ASP A 292 -14.97 29.54 -36.35
C ASP A 292 -14.44 28.80 -35.10
N CYS A 293 -13.64 29.47 -34.26
CA CYS A 293 -13.01 28.90 -33.07
C CYS A 293 -13.76 29.30 -31.78
N LEU A 294 -13.64 28.45 -30.75
CA LEU A 294 -14.11 28.71 -29.39
C LEU A 294 -13.00 28.39 -28.39
N TYR A 295 -12.64 29.32 -27.52
CA TYR A 295 -11.67 29.11 -26.45
C TYR A 295 -12.35 29.01 -25.10
N VAL A 296 -12.26 27.84 -24.47
CA VAL A 296 -12.86 27.51 -23.20
C VAL A 296 -11.79 27.57 -22.11
N CYS A 297 -11.88 28.59 -21.25
CA CYS A 297 -10.94 28.80 -20.15
C CYS A 297 -11.62 29.33 -18.91
N GLY A 298 -10.96 29.16 -17.77
CA GLY A 298 -11.34 29.71 -16.50
C GLY A 298 -11.59 31.21 -16.59
N ALA A 299 -12.66 31.69 -15.95
CA ALA A 299 -13.04 33.09 -16.07
C ALA A 299 -11.94 34.07 -15.58
N PHE A 300 -11.09 33.62 -14.66
CA PHE A 300 -9.90 34.36 -14.21
C PHE A 300 -8.91 34.63 -15.36
N HIS A 301 -8.63 33.61 -16.18
CA HIS A 301 -7.74 33.70 -17.35
C HIS A 301 -8.40 34.37 -18.55
N ALA A 302 -9.73 34.27 -18.64
CA ALA A 302 -10.49 34.91 -19.70
C ALA A 302 -10.32 36.44 -19.67
N ALA A 303 -10.23 37.05 -18.47
CA ALA A 303 -9.98 38.49 -18.28
C ALA A 303 -8.49 38.86 -18.32
N SER A 304 -7.70 38.17 -19.15
CA SER A 304 -6.25 38.33 -19.26
C SER A 304 -5.79 39.72 -19.68
N ARG A 305 -4.69 40.18 -19.08
CA ARG A 305 -4.05 41.48 -19.34
C ARG A 305 -2.62 41.36 -19.87
N VAL A 306 -2.17 40.15 -20.20
CA VAL A 306 -0.86 39.98 -20.82
C VAL A 306 -0.85 40.60 -22.22
N ASP A 307 0.30 41.09 -22.67
CA ASP A 307 0.47 41.73 -23.98
C ASP A 307 0.15 40.76 -25.13
N GLU A 308 0.31 39.46 -24.89
CA GLU A 308 -0.02 38.35 -25.79
C GLU A 308 -1.51 38.03 -25.86
N PHE A 309 -2.40 38.76 -25.19
CA PHE A 309 -3.84 38.50 -25.25
C PHE A 309 -4.40 38.71 -26.67
N GLY A 310 -5.22 37.77 -27.13
CA GLY A 310 -5.92 37.86 -28.42
C GLY A 310 -5.12 37.31 -29.62
N VAL A 311 -5.82 37.19 -30.76
CA VAL A 311 -5.22 36.74 -32.03
C VAL A 311 -4.20 37.74 -32.58
N ASP A 312 -4.38 39.03 -32.26
CA ASP A 312 -3.51 40.15 -32.68
C ASP A 312 -2.56 40.63 -31.56
N GLY A 313 -2.42 39.87 -30.46
CA GLY A 313 -1.56 40.23 -29.32
C GLY A 313 -0.12 40.55 -29.75
N THR A 314 0.49 41.56 -29.11
CA THR A 314 1.77 42.14 -29.58
C THR A 314 2.92 41.15 -29.49
N THR A 315 3.47 40.78 -30.65
CA THR A 315 4.82 40.24 -30.81
C THR A 315 5.84 41.38 -30.66
N GLY A 316 7.09 41.08 -30.28
CA GLY A 316 8.15 42.09 -30.21
C GLY A 316 8.29 42.91 -31.51
N ALA A 317 8.98 44.06 -31.46
CA ALA A 317 9.15 44.98 -32.61
C ALA A 317 9.79 44.36 -33.87
N ASP A 318 10.26 43.12 -33.76
CA ASP A 318 10.91 42.24 -34.72
C ASP A 318 10.03 41.08 -35.22
N GLY A 319 8.76 41.01 -34.82
CA GLY A 319 7.79 40.01 -35.30
C GLY A 319 7.98 38.61 -34.69
N THR A 320 8.79 38.48 -33.65
CA THR A 320 8.97 37.26 -32.86
C THR A 320 7.98 37.23 -31.68
N THR A 321 7.42 36.05 -31.40
CA THR A 321 6.53 35.81 -30.25
C THR A 321 7.24 36.19 -28.95
N GLY A 322 6.69 37.16 -28.20
CA GLY A 322 7.34 37.72 -27.00
C GLY A 322 7.55 36.71 -25.88
N PHE A 323 6.72 35.66 -25.81
CA PHE A 323 6.83 34.57 -24.86
C PHE A 323 7.44 33.32 -25.51
N SER A 324 8.56 32.85 -24.96
CA SER A 324 9.24 31.62 -25.39
C SER A 324 8.88 30.49 -24.44
N ILE A 325 8.17 29.47 -24.93
CA ILE A 325 7.84 28.27 -24.17
C ILE A 325 9.13 27.46 -23.94
N SER A 326 9.46 27.16 -22.68
CA SER A 326 10.61 26.32 -22.35
C SER A 326 10.45 24.91 -22.94
N PRO A 327 11.55 24.24 -23.30
CA PRO A 327 11.46 22.83 -23.65
C PRO A 327 11.06 22.00 -22.42
N ARG A 328 10.33 20.90 -22.66
CA ARG A 328 10.07 19.91 -21.61
C ARG A 328 11.37 19.27 -21.15
N THR A 329 11.40 18.83 -19.90
CA THR A 329 12.49 18.00 -19.38
C THR A 329 12.53 16.64 -20.07
N ALA A 330 13.59 15.86 -19.83
CA ALA A 330 13.70 14.48 -20.32
C ALA A 330 12.91 13.46 -19.46
N THR A 331 12.09 13.95 -18.52
CA THR A 331 11.20 13.14 -17.68
C THR A 331 10.26 12.29 -18.52
N THR A 332 10.16 11.00 -18.17
CA THR A 332 9.29 10.06 -18.87
C THR A 332 7.88 10.08 -18.26
N TRP A 333 6.98 10.81 -18.93
CA TRP A 333 5.58 10.92 -18.53
C TRP A 333 4.72 9.77 -19.06
N GLN A 334 3.89 9.23 -18.17
CA GLN A 334 2.89 8.22 -18.46
C GLN A 334 1.48 8.79 -18.25
N TYR A 335 0.53 8.34 -19.06
CA TYR A 335 -0.79 8.95 -19.15
C TYR A 335 -1.87 7.88 -18.97
N GLY A 336 -2.88 8.15 -18.15
CA GLY A 336 -3.99 7.24 -17.92
C GLY A 336 -5.22 7.92 -17.34
N LEU A 337 -6.30 7.15 -17.21
CA LEU A 337 -7.53 7.56 -16.53
C LEU A 337 -7.61 6.86 -15.17
N ILE A 338 -8.00 7.58 -14.13
CA ILE A 338 -8.24 7.03 -12.79
C ILE A 338 -9.68 7.31 -12.34
N PRO A 339 -10.28 6.44 -11.49
CA PRO A 339 -11.56 6.75 -10.87
C PRO A 339 -11.41 8.00 -9.99
N SER A 340 -12.38 8.90 -10.10
CA SER A 340 -12.50 10.09 -9.26
C SER A 340 -13.82 10.04 -8.49
N SER A 341 -13.98 10.88 -7.47
CA SER A 341 -15.24 11.04 -6.77
C SER A 341 -15.60 12.49 -6.51
N HIS A 342 -16.86 12.74 -6.17
CA HIS A 342 -17.28 14.08 -5.75
C HIS A 342 -16.48 14.58 -4.54
N THR A 343 -16.21 13.70 -3.58
CA THR A 343 -15.44 14.05 -2.37
C THR A 343 -13.97 14.33 -2.70
N ALA A 344 -13.35 13.55 -3.60
CA ALA A 344 -11.98 13.79 -4.04
C ALA A 344 -11.86 15.14 -4.78
N ILE A 345 -12.83 15.45 -5.65
CA ILE A 345 -12.92 16.75 -6.32
C ILE A 345 -13.09 17.89 -5.30
N GLU A 346 -13.99 17.71 -4.32
CA GLU A 346 -14.20 18.72 -3.27
C GLU A 346 -12.93 18.98 -2.48
N ALA A 347 -12.17 17.93 -2.15
CA ALA A 347 -10.88 18.05 -1.49
C ALA A 347 -9.84 18.79 -2.36
N GLN A 348 -9.73 18.44 -3.65
CA GLN A 348 -8.79 19.07 -4.58
C GLN A 348 -9.03 20.59 -4.69
N PHE A 349 -10.29 21.02 -4.81
CA PHE A 349 -10.65 22.44 -5.00
C PHE A 349 -10.96 23.18 -3.68
N GLY A 350 -10.74 22.56 -2.52
CA GLY A 350 -11.08 23.16 -1.22
C GLY A 350 -12.57 23.52 -1.06
N LEU A 351 -13.46 22.78 -1.72
CA LEU A 351 -14.91 23.01 -1.69
C LEU A 351 -15.53 22.41 -0.43
N ALA A 352 -16.65 22.98 0.00
CA ALA A 352 -17.41 22.41 1.10
C ALA A 352 -18.00 21.04 0.73
N SER A 353 -18.05 20.12 1.70
CA SER A 353 -18.53 18.76 1.49
C SER A 353 -19.94 18.73 0.89
N GLY A 354 -20.12 17.95 -0.17
CA GLY A 354 -21.37 17.81 -0.92
C GLY A 354 -21.59 18.86 -2.02
N SER A 355 -20.72 19.87 -2.17
CA SER A 355 -20.86 20.93 -3.18
C SER A 355 -20.94 20.39 -4.61
N VAL A 356 -20.11 19.41 -4.97
CA VAL A 356 -20.12 18.83 -6.33
C VAL A 356 -21.38 17.99 -6.54
N SER A 357 -21.89 17.36 -5.49
CA SER A 357 -23.16 16.64 -5.54
C SER A 357 -24.38 17.56 -5.70
N ILE A 358 -24.36 18.71 -5.01
CA ILE A 358 -25.36 19.77 -5.16
C ILE A 358 -25.32 20.30 -6.59
N ALA A 359 -24.12 20.58 -7.13
CA ALA A 359 -23.93 20.98 -8.51
C ALA A 359 -24.52 19.97 -9.50
N ALA A 360 -24.22 18.67 -9.35
CA ALA A 360 -24.78 17.62 -10.19
C ALA A 360 -26.32 17.53 -10.12
N THR A 361 -26.91 17.81 -8.96
CA THR A 361 -28.37 17.85 -8.78
C THR A 361 -28.98 19.09 -9.44
N GLN A 362 -28.35 20.25 -9.28
CA GLN A 362 -28.75 21.50 -9.93
C GLN A 362 -28.66 21.38 -11.44
N TRP A 363 -27.61 20.75 -11.98
CA TRP A 363 -27.48 20.41 -13.39
C TRP A 363 -28.70 19.63 -13.90
N ALA A 364 -29.09 18.56 -13.20
CA ALA A 364 -30.25 17.76 -13.59
C ALA A 364 -31.57 18.56 -13.53
N LYS A 365 -31.73 19.49 -12.58
CA LYS A 365 -32.90 20.39 -12.50
C LYS A 365 -32.90 21.40 -13.65
N ASN A 366 -31.77 22.05 -13.91
CA ASN A 366 -31.61 23.03 -14.98
C ASN A 366 -31.91 22.41 -16.36
N LEU A 367 -31.45 21.17 -16.62
CA LEU A 367 -31.79 20.46 -17.85
C LEU A 367 -33.30 20.22 -18.01
N LYS A 368 -34.00 19.84 -16.93
CA LYS A 368 -35.47 19.65 -16.95
C LYS A 368 -36.20 20.98 -17.16
N ARG A 369 -35.78 22.03 -16.46
CA ARG A 369 -36.40 23.36 -16.51
C ARG A 369 -36.24 24.00 -17.88
N THR A 370 -35.01 24.02 -18.40
CA THR A 370 -34.63 24.77 -19.60
C THR A 370 -34.75 23.95 -20.88
N ARG A 371 -34.91 22.63 -20.76
CA ARG A 371 -35.01 21.67 -21.89
C ARG A 371 -33.81 21.68 -22.84
N VAL A 372 -32.67 22.22 -22.39
CA VAL A 372 -31.40 22.13 -23.13
C VAL A 372 -31.01 20.66 -23.24
N LYS A 373 -30.55 20.27 -24.43
CA LYS A 373 -30.04 18.92 -24.66
C LYS A 373 -28.53 18.90 -24.32
N PRO A 374 -28.08 18.16 -23.31
CA PRO A 374 -26.66 18.05 -23.01
C PRO A 374 -25.94 17.26 -24.10
N TYR A 375 -24.64 17.47 -24.23
CA TYR A 375 -23.73 16.61 -24.98
C TYR A 375 -23.27 15.46 -24.08
N ARG A 376 -23.20 14.27 -24.69
CA ARG A 376 -22.72 13.03 -24.06
C ARG A 376 -22.04 12.20 -25.12
N LEU A 377 -20.90 11.59 -24.77
CA LEU A 377 -20.14 10.74 -25.68
C LEU A 377 -20.97 9.53 -26.13
N ALA A 378 -20.93 9.25 -27.44
CA ALA A 378 -21.62 8.13 -28.05
C ALA A 378 -21.08 6.82 -27.49
N GLY A 379 -21.99 5.97 -27.00
CA GLY A 379 -21.65 4.69 -26.39
C GLY A 379 -21.16 4.77 -24.94
N GLN A 380 -21.19 5.95 -24.31
CA GLN A 380 -20.59 6.11 -22.99
C GLN A 380 -21.22 5.23 -21.91
N ALA A 381 -20.37 4.50 -21.18
CA ALA A 381 -20.76 3.62 -20.10
C ALA A 381 -21.59 4.36 -19.01
N GLY A 382 -22.67 3.73 -18.55
CA GLY A 382 -23.54 4.29 -17.51
C GLY A 382 -24.62 5.27 -18.01
N THR A 383 -24.66 5.60 -19.31
CA THR A 383 -25.73 6.41 -19.91
C THR A 383 -26.86 5.52 -20.46
N LYS A 384 -28.12 5.90 -20.22
CA LYS A 384 -29.28 5.22 -20.84
C LYS A 384 -29.39 5.65 -22.31
N LYS A 385 -29.49 4.71 -23.24
CA LYS A 385 -29.77 5.00 -24.66
C LYS A 385 -31.02 5.89 -24.77
N PRO A 386 -30.93 7.11 -25.32
CA PRO A 386 -32.13 7.88 -25.61
C PRO A 386 -32.95 7.13 -26.66
N ALA A 387 -34.27 7.03 -26.44
CA ALA A 387 -35.19 6.51 -27.45
C ALA A 387 -35.09 7.37 -28.73
N PRO A 388 -35.14 6.78 -29.93
CA PRO A 388 -35.00 7.54 -31.17
C PRO A 388 -36.23 8.43 -31.37
N THR A 389 -36.15 9.71 -31.02
CA THR A 389 -37.15 10.71 -31.39
C THR A 389 -36.94 11.11 -32.85
N LYS A 390 -37.84 10.64 -33.73
CA LYS A 390 -37.98 11.12 -35.11
C LYS A 390 -38.58 12.53 -35.12
N THR A 391 -37.73 13.53 -34.97
CA THR A 391 -38.04 14.91 -35.40
C THR A 391 -36.73 15.61 -35.68
N ALA A 392 -36.46 15.87 -36.96
CA ALA A 392 -35.38 16.74 -37.39
C ALA A 392 -35.68 18.15 -36.82
N ALA A 393 -34.81 18.63 -35.94
CA ALA A 393 -34.84 20.02 -35.50
C ALA A 393 -34.47 20.88 -36.71
N LYS A 394 -35.35 21.83 -37.05
CA LYS A 394 -35.14 22.82 -38.10
C LYS A 394 -33.91 23.65 -37.73
N ALA A 395 -32.91 23.72 -38.61
CA ALA A 395 -31.75 24.58 -38.42
C ALA A 395 -32.22 26.02 -38.18
N ALA A 396 -31.75 26.64 -37.10
CA ALA A 396 -31.90 28.07 -36.90
C ALA A 396 -31.06 28.80 -37.96
N ALA A 397 -31.61 29.89 -38.51
CA ALA A 397 -30.93 30.67 -39.52
C ALA A 397 -29.62 31.28 -38.95
N PRO A 398 -28.59 31.47 -39.79
CA PRO A 398 -27.34 32.10 -39.36
C PRO A 398 -27.64 33.51 -38.83
N VAL A 399 -27.25 33.76 -37.58
CA VAL A 399 -27.30 35.09 -36.99
C VAL A 399 -26.05 35.82 -37.49
N VAL A 400 -26.27 36.89 -38.25
CA VAL A 400 -25.24 37.88 -38.60
C VAL A 400 -24.68 38.42 -37.28
N PRO A 401 -23.35 38.54 -37.09
CA PRO A 401 -22.79 39.08 -35.86
C PRO A 401 -23.35 40.49 -35.63
N VAL A 402 -24.25 40.61 -34.67
CA VAL A 402 -24.71 41.89 -34.15
C VAL A 402 -23.65 42.33 -33.14
N ALA A 403 -23.24 43.59 -33.20
CA ALA A 403 -22.33 44.17 -32.22
C ALA A 403 -22.83 43.87 -30.80
N ALA A 404 -21.93 43.52 -29.87
CA ALA A 404 -22.28 43.19 -28.50
C ALA A 404 -23.12 44.31 -27.89
N GLU A 405 -24.41 44.05 -27.62
CA GLU A 405 -25.29 44.99 -26.92
C GLU A 405 -25.02 44.91 -25.40
N ASP A 406 -25.13 46.04 -24.69
CA ASP A 406 -25.00 46.10 -23.23
C ASP A 406 -26.18 45.39 -22.54
N ARG A 407 -25.98 44.13 -22.17
CA ARG A 407 -26.91 43.31 -21.38
C ARG A 407 -26.56 43.34 -19.88
N LEU A 408 -25.30 43.58 -19.57
CA LEU A 408 -24.75 43.68 -18.23
C LEU A 408 -25.44 44.76 -17.38
N SER A 409 -25.65 45.96 -17.93
CA SER A 409 -26.34 47.05 -17.21
C SER A 409 -27.73 46.67 -16.73
N GLY A 410 -28.51 45.98 -17.57
CA GLY A 410 -29.86 45.53 -17.24
C GLY A 410 -29.87 44.43 -16.18
N PHE A 411 -28.89 43.53 -16.24
CA PHE A 411 -28.72 42.45 -15.27
C PHE A 411 -28.34 42.99 -13.88
N LEU A 412 -27.34 43.88 -13.79
CA LEU A 412 -26.85 44.43 -12.52
C LEU A 412 -27.89 45.27 -11.76
N ARG A 413 -28.83 45.90 -12.48
CA ARG A 413 -29.91 46.69 -11.87
C ARG A 413 -31.08 45.86 -11.37
N ARG A 414 -31.15 44.58 -11.74
CA ARG A 414 -32.24 43.70 -11.33
C ARG A 414 -31.92 43.13 -9.94
N PRO A 415 -32.80 43.28 -8.93
CA PRO A 415 -32.62 42.57 -7.68
C PRO A 415 -32.58 41.05 -7.95
N PRO A 416 -31.72 40.28 -7.26
CA PRO A 416 -31.61 38.84 -7.48
C PRO A 416 -33.00 38.19 -7.37
N VAL A 417 -33.40 37.44 -8.39
CA VAL A 417 -34.65 36.66 -8.32
C VAL A 417 -34.34 35.43 -7.49
N VAL A 418 -34.73 35.46 -6.22
CA VAL A 418 -34.59 34.30 -5.34
C VAL A 418 -35.66 33.29 -5.75
N ASP A 419 -35.25 32.10 -6.20
CA ASP A 419 -36.15 30.98 -6.47
C ASP A 419 -37.11 30.75 -5.29
N THR A 420 -38.37 30.45 -5.60
CA THR A 420 -39.38 30.09 -4.59
C THR A 420 -39.01 28.78 -3.88
N LEU A 421 -39.38 28.64 -2.62
CA LEU A 421 -39.20 27.42 -1.84
C LEU A 421 -39.78 26.19 -2.58
N ASP A 422 -38.97 25.16 -2.80
CA ASP A 422 -39.44 23.83 -3.22
C ASP A 422 -39.83 23.03 -1.96
N GLU A 423 -41.07 23.23 -1.51
CA GLU A 423 -41.58 22.56 -0.30
C GLU A 423 -41.52 21.04 -0.41
N ALA A 424 -41.74 20.48 -1.61
CA ALA A 424 -41.73 19.04 -1.82
C ALA A 424 -40.33 18.45 -1.65
N GLU A 425 -39.30 19.14 -2.13
CA GLU A 425 -37.90 18.75 -1.94
C GLU A 425 -37.51 18.80 -0.46
N LEU A 426 -37.80 19.92 0.22
CA LEU A 426 -37.45 20.08 1.63
C LEU A 426 -38.17 19.06 2.52
N LEU A 427 -39.45 18.76 2.24
CA LEU A 427 -40.19 17.68 2.90
C LEU A 427 -39.54 16.32 2.67
N GLY A 428 -39.09 16.05 1.44
CA GLY A 428 -38.35 14.84 1.09
C GLY A 428 -37.09 14.67 1.93
N TRP A 429 -36.26 15.72 1.99
CA TRP A 429 -35.05 15.75 2.82
C TRP A 429 -35.35 15.51 4.30
N SER A 430 -36.35 16.18 4.86
CA SER A 430 -36.74 16.03 6.27
C SER A 430 -37.19 14.60 6.61
N VAL A 431 -37.91 13.93 5.72
CA VAL A 431 -38.31 12.53 5.92
C VAL A 431 -37.11 11.59 5.82
N ASP A 432 -36.23 11.81 4.85
CA ASP A 432 -35.10 10.94 4.60
C ASP A 432 -34.01 11.06 5.68
N ILE A 433 -33.77 12.24 6.24
CA ILE A 433 -32.81 12.41 7.34
C ILE A 433 -33.30 11.70 8.60
N VAL A 434 -34.60 11.77 8.93
CA VAL A 434 -35.17 11.04 10.08
C VAL A 434 -35.05 9.53 9.88
N ARG A 435 -35.31 9.03 8.66
CA ARG A 435 -35.11 7.61 8.33
C ARG A 435 -33.65 7.20 8.48
N ALA A 436 -32.71 8.04 8.02
CA ALA A 436 -31.28 7.79 8.16
C ALA A 436 -30.84 7.80 9.63
N ALA A 437 -31.30 8.78 10.41
CA ALA A 437 -31.03 8.89 11.83
C ALA A 437 -31.52 7.66 12.62
N ARG A 438 -32.75 7.19 12.36
CA ARG A 438 -33.28 5.95 12.97
C ARG A 438 -32.41 4.73 12.67
N ARG A 439 -31.97 4.56 11.42
CA ARG A 439 -31.08 3.45 11.04
C ARG A 439 -29.72 3.52 11.74
N SER A 440 -29.27 4.74 12.06
CA SER A 440 -28.03 4.99 12.80
C SER A 440 -28.20 4.97 14.33
N GLY A 441 -29.39 4.62 14.83
CA GLY A 441 -29.64 4.43 16.26
C GLY A 441 -30.15 5.68 17.00
N TYR A 442 -30.41 6.79 16.30
CA TYR A 442 -31.01 7.98 16.92
C TYR A 442 -32.50 7.77 17.18
N LEU A 443 -32.99 8.29 18.30
CA LEU A 443 -34.41 8.35 18.65
C LEU A 443 -35.13 9.46 17.88
N ALA A 444 -35.19 9.33 16.55
CA ALA A 444 -35.86 10.28 15.67
C ALA A 444 -37.30 9.83 15.36
N SER A 445 -38.23 10.77 15.25
CA SER A 445 -39.68 10.59 15.09
C SER A 445 -40.19 11.42 13.90
N THR A 446 -41.47 11.24 13.52
CA THR A 446 -42.06 12.09 12.47
C THR A 446 -42.18 13.55 12.93
N ALA A 447 -42.29 13.80 14.23
CA ALA A 447 -42.27 15.15 14.77
C ALA A 447 -40.93 15.84 14.51
N ASP A 448 -39.82 15.10 14.54
CA ASP A 448 -38.50 15.65 14.22
C ASP A 448 -38.40 16.02 12.73
N ALA A 449 -39.06 15.29 11.83
CA ALA A 449 -39.10 15.68 10.40
C ALA A 449 -39.84 17.01 10.20
N ILE A 450 -40.95 17.22 10.91
CA ILE A 450 -41.69 18.50 10.90
C ILE A 450 -40.82 19.60 11.49
N ALA A 451 -40.20 19.35 12.65
CA ALA A 451 -39.30 20.29 13.30
C ALA A 451 -38.11 20.66 12.40
N VAL A 452 -37.48 19.71 11.71
CA VAL A 452 -36.40 19.99 10.76
C VAL A 452 -36.90 20.85 9.60
N PHE A 453 -38.07 20.55 9.05
CA PHE A 453 -38.67 21.32 7.96
C PHE A 453 -38.92 22.78 8.36
N GLU A 454 -39.63 23.01 9.46
CA GLU A 454 -39.94 24.34 9.98
C GLU A 454 -38.67 25.09 10.40
N THR A 455 -37.75 24.40 11.10
CA THR A 455 -36.47 24.99 11.55
C THR A 455 -35.61 25.41 10.36
N SER A 456 -35.59 24.64 9.26
CA SER A 456 -34.85 25.02 8.05
C SER A 456 -35.38 26.34 7.49
N ILE A 457 -36.70 26.51 7.43
CA ILE A 457 -37.36 27.75 6.96
C ILE A 457 -37.06 28.91 7.92
N LEU A 458 -37.14 28.69 9.23
CA LEU A 458 -36.83 29.70 10.24
C LEU A 458 -35.37 30.16 10.16
N LEU A 459 -34.42 29.23 10.04
CA LEU A 459 -33.00 29.55 9.90
C LEU A 459 -32.71 30.35 8.63
N ALA A 460 -33.34 29.97 7.51
CA ALA A 460 -33.26 30.74 6.27
C ALA A 460 -33.80 32.16 6.47
N GLY A 461 -34.97 32.30 7.08
CA GLY A 461 -35.60 33.60 7.36
C GLY A 461 -34.77 34.48 8.29
N MET A 462 -34.17 33.92 9.34
CA MET A 462 -33.24 34.65 10.23
C MET A 462 -32.00 35.17 9.50
N ARG A 463 -31.63 34.53 8.40
CA ARG A 463 -30.51 34.92 7.53
C ARG A 463 -30.97 35.76 6.34
N ASP A 464 -32.18 36.31 6.38
CA ASP A 464 -32.83 37.10 5.31
C ASP A 464 -32.90 36.38 3.97
N ARG A 465 -33.09 35.05 3.98
CA ARG A 465 -33.24 34.23 2.77
C ARG A 465 -34.68 33.78 2.57
N ALA A 466 -35.09 33.74 1.29
CA ALA A 466 -36.42 33.27 0.91
C ALA A 466 -36.54 31.73 0.88
N LYS A 467 -35.42 30.99 0.84
CA LYS A 467 -35.40 29.52 0.91
C LYS A 467 -34.20 28.99 1.70
N PRO A 468 -34.32 27.82 2.35
CA PRO A 468 -33.20 27.16 3.01
C PRO A 468 -32.17 26.63 2.02
N THR A 469 -30.89 26.74 2.37
CA THR A 469 -29.80 26.02 1.72
C THR A 469 -29.63 24.60 2.27
N PRO A 470 -28.85 23.74 1.59
CA PRO A 470 -28.38 22.49 2.17
C PRO A 470 -27.73 22.65 3.56
N TYR A 471 -27.08 23.78 3.82
CA TYR A 471 -26.42 24.09 5.08
C TYR A 471 -27.42 24.54 6.16
N ASP A 472 -28.46 25.32 5.80
CA ASP A 472 -29.60 25.60 6.69
C ASP A 472 -30.29 24.31 7.12
N PHE A 473 -30.49 23.41 6.17
CA PHE A 473 -31.09 22.09 6.43
C PHE A 473 -30.20 21.24 7.34
N GLN A 474 -28.89 21.22 7.13
CA GLN A 474 -27.95 20.51 8.00
C GLN A 474 -28.00 21.06 9.43
N ASP A 475 -27.96 22.38 9.59
CA ASP A 475 -28.07 23.03 10.90
C ASP A 475 -29.39 22.67 11.58
N ALA A 476 -30.51 22.68 10.84
CA ALA A 476 -31.81 22.28 11.36
C ALA A 476 -31.83 20.80 11.78
N ALA A 477 -31.27 19.91 10.96
CA ALA A 477 -31.21 18.48 11.22
C ALA A 477 -30.39 18.17 12.48
N VAL A 478 -29.19 18.74 12.60
CA VAL A 478 -28.34 18.61 13.80
C VAL A 478 -29.10 19.14 15.02
N THR A 479 -29.66 20.34 14.92
CA THR A 479 -30.40 20.98 16.02
C THR A 479 -31.60 20.17 16.51
N CYS A 480 -32.37 19.57 15.59
CA CYS A 480 -33.60 18.88 15.96
C CYS A 480 -33.37 17.42 16.37
N ILE A 481 -32.37 16.74 15.79
CA ILE A 481 -32.17 15.30 15.93
C ILE A 481 -31.02 14.96 16.89
N GLU A 482 -29.92 15.71 16.85
CA GLU A 482 -28.70 15.39 17.58
C GLU A 482 -28.72 15.98 19.00
N LYS A 483 -29.37 15.25 19.92
CA LYS A 483 -29.41 15.60 21.35
C LYS A 483 -28.15 15.14 22.10
N ASP A 484 -27.78 13.87 21.86
CA ASP A 484 -26.56 13.22 22.33
C ASP A 484 -25.95 12.44 21.16
N SER A 485 -24.61 12.33 21.12
CA SER A 485 -23.94 11.50 20.13
C SER A 485 -24.11 10.02 20.46
N VAL A 486 -24.35 9.20 19.43
CA VAL A 486 -24.48 7.73 19.60
C VAL A 486 -23.10 7.10 19.43
N PRO A 487 -22.49 6.49 20.48
CA PRO A 487 -21.15 5.93 20.38
C PRO A 487 -21.02 4.88 19.28
N GLY A 488 -19.99 5.02 18.43
CA GLY A 488 -19.72 4.10 17.33
C GLY A 488 -20.66 4.21 16.13
N ARG A 489 -21.51 5.24 16.07
CA ARG A 489 -22.39 5.55 14.93
C ARG A 489 -22.02 6.90 14.31
N ARG A 490 -22.48 7.11 13.08
CA ARG A 490 -22.28 8.36 12.34
C ARG A 490 -23.16 9.45 12.94
N ASP A 491 -22.61 10.65 13.12
CA ASP A 491 -23.35 11.82 13.58
C ASP A 491 -24.40 12.29 12.55
N VAL A 492 -25.35 13.14 12.98
CA VAL A 492 -26.42 13.62 12.10
C VAL A 492 -25.85 14.46 10.97
N ARG A 493 -24.81 15.25 11.23
CA ARG A 493 -24.08 16.02 10.21
C ARG A 493 -23.64 15.11 9.07
N ARG A 494 -22.96 14.00 9.37
CA ARG A 494 -22.48 13.03 8.39
C ARG A 494 -23.61 12.33 7.66
N LEU A 495 -24.74 12.08 8.33
CA LEU A 495 -25.94 11.53 7.68
C LEU A 495 -26.52 12.52 6.67
N VAL A 496 -26.54 13.81 6.98
CA VAL A 496 -26.97 14.87 6.04
C VAL A 496 -26.01 14.94 4.85
N GLU A 497 -24.69 14.94 5.05
CA GLU A 497 -23.70 14.95 3.95
C GLU A 497 -23.91 13.78 2.98
N ILE A 498 -24.10 12.58 3.51
CA ILE A 498 -24.36 11.38 2.70
C ILE A 498 -25.72 11.46 2.01
N MET A 499 -26.73 12.05 2.65
CA MET A 499 -28.07 12.19 2.08
C MET A 499 -28.13 13.23 0.96
N MET A 500 -27.53 14.39 1.18
CA MET A 500 -27.59 15.55 0.27
C MET A 500 -26.75 15.36 -0.99
N GLY A 501 -25.80 14.43 -0.94
CA GLY A 501 -24.98 14.14 -2.11
C GLY A 501 -24.63 12.67 -2.25
N GLY A 502 -24.08 12.09 -1.18
CA GLY A 502 -23.42 10.79 -1.23
C GLY A 502 -22.20 10.83 -2.16
N ASP A 503 -21.10 10.18 -1.78
CA ASP A 503 -19.94 10.22 -2.66
C ASP A 503 -20.22 9.44 -3.95
N ARG A 504 -20.31 10.15 -5.08
CA ARG A 504 -20.44 9.50 -6.39
C ARG A 504 -19.06 9.26 -6.93
N ILE A 505 -18.69 7.99 -6.99
CA ILE A 505 -17.40 7.58 -7.53
C ILE A 505 -17.62 7.04 -8.94
N GLY A 506 -16.82 7.54 -9.88
CA GLY A 506 -16.83 7.01 -11.23
C GLY A 506 -16.03 5.73 -11.35
N GLN A 507 -15.90 5.27 -12.59
CA GLN A 507 -15.29 4.00 -12.92
C GLN A 507 -14.61 4.11 -14.27
N VAL A 508 -13.37 3.63 -14.35
CA VAL A 508 -12.66 3.43 -15.62
C VAL A 508 -13.11 2.09 -16.18
N GLY A 509 -13.66 2.09 -17.39
CA GLY A 509 -14.09 0.83 -18.02
C GLY A 509 -12.90 0.04 -18.55
N TYR A 510 -13.14 -1.25 -18.79
CA TYR A 510 -12.13 -2.21 -19.18
C TYR A 510 -11.23 -1.76 -20.34
N ASP A 511 -11.81 -1.21 -21.41
CA ASP A 511 -11.06 -0.79 -22.60
C ASP A 511 -10.08 0.36 -22.32
N ALA A 512 -10.41 1.23 -21.37
CA ALA A 512 -9.57 2.35 -20.93
C ALA A 512 -8.56 1.98 -19.81
N LEU A 513 -8.56 0.73 -19.31
CA LEU A 513 -7.59 0.29 -18.32
C LEU A 513 -6.20 0.11 -18.94
N PRO A 514 -5.10 0.32 -18.19
CA PRO A 514 -3.77 -0.05 -18.65
C PRO A 514 -3.66 -1.55 -18.97
N PRO A 515 -2.73 -1.97 -19.86
CA PRO A 515 -2.54 -3.37 -20.24
C PRO A 515 -2.41 -4.33 -19.04
N LEU A 516 -1.62 -3.96 -18.02
CA LEU A 516 -1.45 -4.76 -16.81
C LEU A 516 -2.77 -4.95 -16.05
N ALA A 517 -3.56 -3.89 -15.89
CA ALA A 517 -4.85 -3.97 -15.20
C ALA A 517 -5.86 -4.84 -15.97
N ARG A 518 -5.82 -4.82 -17.31
CA ARG A 518 -6.61 -5.74 -18.15
C ARG A 518 -6.16 -7.19 -17.98
N ASP A 519 -4.84 -7.46 -18.04
CA ASP A 519 -4.27 -8.80 -17.82
C ASP A 519 -4.73 -9.40 -16.48
N VAL A 520 -4.77 -8.60 -15.41
CA VAL A 520 -5.29 -9.04 -14.12
C VAL A 520 -6.76 -9.45 -14.19
N HIS A 521 -7.60 -8.67 -14.85
CA HIS A 521 -9.01 -9.02 -15.03
C HIS A 521 -9.19 -10.28 -15.89
N ASP A 522 -8.39 -10.44 -16.94
CA ASP A 522 -8.45 -11.58 -17.86
C ASP A 522 -8.01 -12.88 -17.17
N ARG A 523 -6.91 -12.85 -16.41
CA ARG A 523 -6.40 -14.01 -15.66
C ARG A 523 -7.32 -14.41 -14.49
N LEU A 524 -8.11 -13.49 -13.96
CA LEU A 524 -9.10 -13.76 -12.92
C LEU A 524 -10.51 -14.04 -13.46
N ALA A 525 -10.71 -13.99 -14.78
CA ALA A 525 -11.99 -14.30 -15.42
C ALA A 525 -12.56 -15.70 -15.05
N PRO A 526 -11.74 -16.77 -14.87
CA PRO A 526 -12.24 -18.08 -14.44
C PRO A 526 -12.95 -18.09 -13.08
N LEU A 527 -12.76 -17.07 -12.24
CA LEU A 527 -13.51 -16.95 -10.98
C LEU A 527 -14.99 -16.61 -11.20
N GLU A 528 -15.38 -16.19 -12.41
CA GLU A 528 -16.74 -15.78 -12.78
C GLU A 528 -17.31 -14.66 -11.87
N LEU A 529 -16.43 -13.84 -11.30
CA LEU A 529 -16.79 -12.71 -10.44
C LEU A 529 -16.72 -11.39 -11.22
N ASN A 530 -17.68 -10.50 -10.98
CA ASN A 530 -17.59 -9.14 -11.50
C ASN A 530 -16.66 -8.29 -10.61
N LEU A 531 -15.35 -8.44 -10.83
CA LEU A 531 -14.28 -7.82 -10.03
C LEU A 531 -14.11 -6.31 -10.29
N GLN A 532 -14.67 -5.79 -11.39
CA GLN A 532 -14.69 -4.35 -11.67
C GLN A 532 -15.72 -3.62 -10.80
N GLN A 533 -16.75 -4.31 -10.32
CA GLN A 533 -17.71 -3.73 -9.40
C GLN A 533 -17.11 -3.45 -8.03
N ARG A 534 -17.59 -2.38 -7.40
CA ARG A 534 -17.23 -2.00 -6.04
C ARG A 534 -17.77 -2.95 -4.98
N GLY A 535 -17.06 -2.96 -3.84
CA GLY A 535 -17.36 -3.77 -2.68
C GLY A 535 -16.60 -5.10 -2.67
N VAL A 536 -16.73 -5.82 -1.56
CA VAL A 536 -16.07 -7.12 -1.39
C VAL A 536 -16.81 -8.19 -2.19
N ARG A 537 -16.05 -9.03 -2.89
CA ARG A 537 -16.51 -10.23 -3.59
C ARG A 537 -15.72 -11.41 -3.05
N ARG A 538 -16.44 -12.46 -2.64
CA ARG A 538 -15.81 -13.64 -2.10
C ARG A 538 -15.52 -14.64 -3.21
N ALA A 539 -14.28 -15.07 -3.32
CA ALA A 539 -13.85 -16.14 -4.20
C ALA A 539 -13.55 -17.40 -3.38
N LEU A 540 -13.92 -18.55 -3.92
CA LEU A 540 -13.60 -19.87 -3.39
C LEU A 540 -12.84 -20.62 -4.49
N LEU A 541 -11.63 -21.06 -4.19
CA LEU A 541 -10.79 -21.78 -5.13
C LEU A 541 -10.62 -23.22 -4.61
N ASP A 542 -11.10 -24.19 -5.37
CA ASP A 542 -10.84 -25.61 -5.13
C ASP A 542 -9.95 -26.17 -6.24
N MET A 543 -8.63 -26.09 -6.03
CA MET A 543 -7.62 -26.46 -7.04
C MET A 543 -7.42 -27.98 -7.15
N ALA A 544 -8.07 -28.78 -6.30
CA ALA A 544 -8.16 -30.22 -6.49
C ALA A 544 -9.22 -30.58 -7.53
N SER A 545 -10.39 -29.96 -7.43
CA SER A 545 -11.52 -30.18 -8.35
C SER A 545 -11.32 -29.45 -9.68
N GLU A 546 -10.77 -28.23 -9.66
CA GLU A 546 -10.58 -27.36 -10.82
C GLU A 546 -9.12 -26.86 -10.91
N PRO A 547 -8.23 -27.61 -11.61
CA PRO A 547 -6.81 -27.27 -11.70
C PRO A 547 -6.50 -25.90 -12.32
N ASP A 548 -7.38 -25.38 -13.19
CA ASP A 548 -7.19 -24.10 -13.88
C ASP A 548 -7.22 -22.89 -12.92
N LEU A 549 -7.87 -23.04 -11.75
CA LEU A 549 -7.90 -22.01 -10.70
C LEU A 549 -6.53 -21.74 -10.05
N ARG A 550 -5.53 -22.59 -10.30
CA ARG A 550 -4.15 -22.35 -9.84
C ARG A 550 -3.56 -21.06 -10.40
N ALA A 551 -3.85 -20.75 -11.66
CA ALA A 551 -3.40 -19.51 -12.28
C ALA A 551 -4.03 -18.28 -11.59
N CYS A 552 -5.30 -18.38 -11.19
CA CYS A 552 -5.95 -17.33 -10.40
C CYS A 552 -5.30 -17.20 -9.01
N SER A 553 -5.02 -18.31 -8.32
CA SER A 553 -4.32 -18.29 -7.02
C SER A 553 -2.97 -17.56 -7.13
N ASP A 554 -2.17 -17.86 -8.15
CA ASP A 554 -0.89 -17.17 -8.38
C ASP A 554 -1.05 -15.65 -8.51
N VAL A 555 -2.04 -15.19 -9.28
CA VAL A 555 -2.37 -13.77 -9.40
C VAL A 555 -2.80 -13.16 -8.07
N LEU A 556 -3.68 -13.82 -7.32
CA LEU A 556 -4.19 -13.30 -6.04
C LEU A 556 -3.08 -13.14 -5.00
N TRP A 557 -2.12 -14.06 -4.96
CA TRP A 557 -0.97 -13.96 -4.07
C TRP A 557 0.00 -12.83 -4.47
N MET A 558 0.22 -12.60 -5.77
CA MET A 558 0.97 -11.43 -6.25
C MET A 558 0.24 -10.12 -5.93
N LEU A 559 -1.07 -10.06 -6.17
CA LEU A 559 -1.89 -8.88 -5.84
C LEU A 559 -1.87 -8.59 -4.34
N ARG A 560 -1.90 -9.62 -3.47
CA ARG A 560 -1.75 -9.45 -2.02
C ARG A 560 -0.44 -8.72 -1.66
N ARG A 561 0.64 -8.98 -2.40
CA ARG A 561 1.95 -8.36 -2.18
C ARG A 561 2.07 -6.95 -2.77
N LEU A 562 1.40 -6.70 -3.89
CA LEU A 562 1.52 -5.47 -4.68
C LEU A 562 0.48 -4.39 -4.33
N MET A 563 -0.72 -4.80 -3.92
CA MET A 563 -1.87 -3.92 -3.70
C MET A 563 -2.05 -3.54 -2.22
N PRO A 564 -2.83 -2.47 -1.93
CA PRO A 564 -3.15 -2.08 -0.55
C PRO A 564 -3.81 -3.21 0.27
N PRO A 565 -3.62 -3.21 1.61
CA PRO A 565 -4.28 -4.17 2.49
C PRO A 565 -5.80 -4.17 2.30
N GLY A 566 -6.37 -5.34 1.98
CA GLY A 566 -7.80 -5.51 1.75
C GLY A 566 -8.24 -5.57 0.28
N ALA A 567 -7.36 -5.24 -0.69
CA ALA A 567 -7.64 -5.41 -2.11
C ALA A 567 -7.79 -6.89 -2.51
N ALA A 568 -6.85 -7.73 -2.05
CA ALA A 568 -6.89 -9.18 -2.16
C ALA A 568 -6.53 -9.80 -0.79
N ARG A 569 -7.54 -10.17 -0.01
CA ARG A 569 -7.36 -10.65 1.37
C ARG A 569 -7.69 -12.14 1.49
N PRO A 570 -6.72 -13.00 1.87
CA PRO A 570 -7.02 -14.40 2.13
C PRO A 570 -7.82 -14.53 3.44
N ILE A 571 -8.87 -15.34 3.41
CA ILE A 571 -9.66 -15.78 4.58
C ILE A 571 -9.20 -17.19 5.00
N MET A 572 -9.01 -18.06 4.01
CA MET A 572 -8.51 -19.42 4.18
C MET A 572 -7.47 -19.67 3.08
N GLY A 573 -6.41 -20.38 3.44
CA GLY A 573 -5.30 -20.67 2.54
C GLY A 573 -4.06 -19.89 2.94
N GLU A 574 -2.93 -20.58 2.87
CA GLU A 574 -1.60 -20.06 3.10
C GLU A 574 -0.67 -20.46 1.96
N ARG A 575 0.29 -19.60 1.68
CA ARG A 575 1.38 -19.84 0.73
C ARG A 575 2.70 -19.65 1.45
N ARG A 576 3.43 -20.75 1.63
CA ARG A 576 4.74 -20.80 2.30
C ARG A 576 5.70 -21.60 1.43
N LEU A 577 7.00 -21.56 1.76
CA LEU A 577 7.99 -22.30 1.00
C LEU A 577 7.68 -23.80 1.04
N GLY A 578 7.51 -24.43 -0.13
CA GLY A 578 7.19 -25.85 -0.26
C GLY A 578 5.73 -26.23 0.07
N GLU A 579 4.93 -25.30 0.59
CA GLU A 579 3.54 -25.55 0.98
C GLU A 579 2.59 -24.67 0.17
N ARG A 580 1.69 -25.31 -0.58
CA ARG A 580 0.60 -24.65 -1.29
C ARG A 580 -0.73 -25.21 -0.82
N SER A 581 -1.66 -24.31 -0.51
CA SER A 581 -3.01 -24.72 -0.14
C SER A 581 -3.71 -25.33 -1.34
N ILE A 582 -4.49 -26.39 -1.10
CA ILE A 582 -5.30 -27.05 -2.13
C ILE A 582 -6.64 -26.33 -2.31
N GLN A 583 -7.13 -25.72 -1.23
CA GLN A 583 -8.33 -24.90 -1.20
C GLN A 583 -8.03 -23.54 -0.60
N GLU A 584 -8.58 -22.49 -1.18
CA GLU A 584 -8.41 -21.12 -0.72
C GLU A 584 -9.75 -20.37 -0.72
N SER A 585 -9.88 -19.41 0.20
CA SER A 585 -11.01 -18.47 0.22
C SER A 585 -10.48 -17.06 0.33
N TRP A 586 -11.00 -16.16 -0.51
CA TRP A 586 -10.52 -14.80 -0.63
C TRP A 586 -11.67 -13.79 -0.56
N ASP A 587 -11.41 -12.66 0.08
CA ASP A 587 -12.21 -11.44 -0.07
C ASP A 587 -11.48 -10.49 -1.03
N LEU A 588 -12.08 -10.22 -2.18
CA LEU A 588 -11.53 -9.41 -3.27
C LEU A 588 -12.29 -8.08 -3.38
N SER A 589 -11.58 -6.97 -3.46
CA SER A 589 -12.17 -5.63 -3.59
C SER A 589 -11.46 -4.78 -4.66
N LEU A 590 -11.14 -5.42 -5.81
CA LEU A 590 -10.40 -4.80 -6.90
C LEU A 590 -11.12 -3.56 -7.49
N GLY A 591 -12.45 -3.61 -7.65
CA GLY A 591 -13.23 -2.45 -8.10
C GLY A 591 -13.25 -1.28 -7.10
N THR A 592 -13.04 -1.54 -5.81
CA THR A 592 -12.84 -0.49 -4.81
C THR A 592 -11.43 0.11 -4.93
N HIS A 593 -10.42 -0.73 -5.15
CA HIS A 593 -9.01 -0.34 -5.28
C HIS A 593 -8.56 -0.19 -6.75
N GLN A 594 -9.47 0.22 -7.64
CA GLN A 594 -9.21 0.28 -9.08
C GLN A 594 -8.06 1.24 -9.41
N ARG A 595 -7.94 2.37 -8.69
CA ARG A 595 -6.80 3.30 -8.83
C ARG A 595 -5.47 2.61 -8.61
N ALA A 596 -5.31 1.91 -7.48
CA ALA A 596 -4.05 1.25 -7.14
C ALA A 596 -3.69 0.17 -8.18
N LEU A 597 -4.69 -0.51 -8.76
CA LEU A 597 -4.47 -1.48 -9.84
C LEU A 597 -4.02 -0.80 -11.15
N ILE A 598 -4.59 0.36 -11.48
CA ILE A 598 -4.20 1.18 -12.63
C ILE A 598 -2.76 1.68 -12.46
N GLU A 599 -2.40 2.14 -11.26
CA GLU A 599 -1.07 2.66 -10.94
C GLU A 599 0.03 1.59 -11.03
N LEU A 600 -0.26 0.32 -10.76
CA LEU A 600 0.69 -0.77 -11.05
C LEU A 600 1.07 -0.82 -12.53
N GLY A 601 0.15 -0.45 -13.43
CA GLY A 601 0.41 -0.37 -14.86
C GLY A 601 1.42 0.71 -15.24
N TYR A 602 1.70 1.68 -14.35
CA TYR A 602 2.75 2.66 -14.56
C TYR A 602 4.14 2.16 -14.18
N GLU A 603 4.21 1.14 -13.32
CA GLU A 603 5.48 0.54 -12.90
C GLU A 603 5.96 -0.54 -13.87
N GLY A 604 5.07 -1.21 -14.60
CA GLY A 604 5.44 -2.27 -15.53
C GLY A 604 4.28 -2.82 -16.35
N VAL A 605 4.58 -3.73 -17.29
CA VAL A 605 3.57 -4.30 -18.20
C VAL A 605 2.92 -5.58 -17.67
N SER A 606 3.52 -6.24 -16.66
CA SER A 606 2.95 -7.41 -15.98
C SER A 606 3.17 -7.37 -14.47
N LEU A 607 2.34 -8.09 -13.70
CA LEU A 607 2.50 -8.21 -12.23
C LEU A 607 3.86 -8.77 -11.85
N GLU A 608 4.34 -9.75 -12.62
CA GLU A 608 5.63 -10.40 -12.40
C GLU A 608 6.78 -9.42 -12.51
N GLN A 609 6.75 -8.55 -13.53
CA GLN A 609 7.77 -7.52 -13.74
C GLN A 609 7.75 -6.46 -12.62
N VAL A 610 6.55 -5.99 -12.25
CA VAL A 610 6.41 -4.99 -11.17
C VAL A 610 6.91 -5.55 -9.85
N LEU A 611 6.57 -6.81 -9.54
CA LEU A 611 7.08 -7.49 -8.35
C LEU A 611 8.60 -7.66 -8.42
N GLU A 612 9.17 -8.15 -9.53
CA GLU A 612 10.62 -8.26 -9.72
C GLU A 612 11.33 -6.92 -9.48
N GLN A 613 10.82 -5.83 -10.03
CA GLN A 613 11.40 -4.50 -9.88
C GLN A 613 11.33 -3.99 -8.43
N ARG A 614 10.19 -4.17 -7.74
CA ARG A 614 10.05 -3.79 -6.32
C ARG A 614 10.97 -4.62 -5.41
N LEU A 615 11.11 -5.92 -5.70
CA LEU A 615 12.03 -6.79 -4.96
C LEU A 615 13.50 -6.36 -5.17
N ARG A 616 13.92 -6.05 -6.41
CA ARG A 616 15.25 -5.49 -6.69
C ARG A 616 15.47 -4.16 -5.98
N ARG A 617 14.50 -3.23 -6.06
CA ARG A 617 14.59 -1.93 -5.39
C ARG A 617 14.79 -2.08 -3.88
N THR A 618 14.08 -3.02 -3.27
CA THR A 618 14.24 -3.36 -1.85
C THR A 618 15.62 -3.92 -1.55
N ALA A 619 16.13 -4.84 -2.38
CA ALA A 619 17.41 -5.52 -2.16
C ALA A 619 18.66 -4.66 -2.41
N TYR A 620 18.57 -3.74 -3.37
CA TYR A 620 19.67 -2.84 -3.76
C TYR A 620 19.55 -1.44 -3.14
N GLY A 621 18.58 -1.23 -2.25
CA GLY A 621 18.44 0.01 -1.49
C GLY A 621 19.67 0.30 -0.61
N PRO A 622 20.00 1.58 -0.37
CA PRO A 622 21.21 1.97 0.39
C PRO A 622 21.17 1.52 1.86
N GLN A 623 19.97 1.31 2.42
CA GLN A 623 19.74 0.86 3.80
C GLN A 623 19.23 -0.59 3.87
N ALA A 624 19.37 -1.36 2.78
CA ALA A 624 18.89 -2.75 2.75
C ALA A 624 19.67 -3.62 3.75
N THR A 625 18.95 -4.36 4.58
CA THR A 625 19.50 -5.36 5.53
C THR A 625 19.46 -6.76 4.93
N ALA A 626 20.32 -7.66 5.40
CA ALA A 626 20.37 -9.05 4.95
C ALA A 626 19.01 -9.75 5.15
N ALA A 627 18.31 -9.43 6.24
CA ALA A 627 16.96 -9.90 6.50
C ALA A 627 15.96 -9.50 5.40
N GLN A 628 15.96 -8.23 4.99
CA GLN A 628 15.09 -7.72 3.91
C GLN A 628 15.45 -8.32 2.55
N VAL A 629 16.74 -8.53 2.26
CA VAL A 629 17.15 -9.16 1.01
C VAL A 629 16.74 -10.64 0.98
N LEU A 630 16.88 -11.36 2.10
CA LEU A 630 16.40 -12.75 2.22
C LEU A 630 14.88 -12.86 2.12
N GLU A 631 14.14 -11.87 2.63
CA GLU A 631 12.70 -11.76 2.38
C GLU A 631 12.40 -11.62 0.90
N ALA A 632 13.16 -10.79 0.19
CA ALA A 632 12.99 -10.64 -1.26
C ALA A 632 13.32 -11.93 -2.04
N VAL A 633 14.29 -12.72 -1.58
CA VAL A 633 14.60 -14.06 -2.13
C VAL A 633 13.42 -15.02 -1.89
N GLU A 634 12.85 -15.02 -0.69
CA GLU A 634 11.68 -15.82 -0.34
C GLU A 634 10.47 -15.43 -1.19
N ASP A 635 10.15 -14.14 -1.30
CA ASP A 635 9.07 -13.60 -2.13
C ASP A 635 9.26 -13.95 -3.62
N ALA A 636 10.49 -13.82 -4.15
CA ALA A 636 10.81 -14.22 -5.53
C ALA A 636 10.56 -15.73 -5.75
N THR A 637 10.94 -16.56 -4.78
CA THR A 637 10.74 -18.02 -4.83
C THR A 637 9.25 -18.37 -4.73
N LEU A 638 8.50 -17.69 -3.85
CA LEU A 638 7.08 -17.95 -3.61
C LEU A 638 6.19 -17.53 -4.78
N TYR A 639 6.39 -16.32 -5.30
CA TYR A 639 5.43 -15.70 -6.23
C TYR A 639 5.85 -15.75 -7.69
N LEU A 640 7.15 -15.61 -7.99
CA LEU A 640 7.64 -15.57 -9.37
C LEU A 640 8.14 -16.93 -9.86
N GLY A 641 8.57 -17.81 -8.95
CA GLY A 641 9.15 -19.11 -9.29
C GLY A 641 10.45 -19.04 -10.10
N GLY A 642 11.04 -17.84 -10.24
CA GLY A 642 12.22 -17.59 -11.04
C GLY A 642 13.51 -17.88 -10.28
N ARG A 643 14.18 -18.99 -10.61
CA ARG A 643 15.49 -19.37 -10.04
C ARG A 643 16.54 -18.28 -10.21
N ARG A 644 16.61 -17.67 -11.40
CA ARG A 644 17.59 -16.62 -11.73
C ARG A 644 17.53 -15.42 -10.78
N LEU A 645 16.32 -14.92 -10.50
CA LEU A 645 16.14 -13.77 -9.62
C LEU A 645 16.46 -14.14 -8.17
N ALA A 646 16.03 -15.31 -7.71
CA ALA A 646 16.36 -15.79 -6.36
C ALA A 646 17.88 -15.95 -6.17
N GLU A 647 18.62 -16.43 -7.19
CA GLU A 647 20.09 -16.54 -7.17
C GLU A 647 20.78 -15.16 -7.19
N GLU A 648 20.30 -14.22 -8.00
CA GLU A 648 20.77 -12.83 -8.06
C GLU A 648 20.61 -12.14 -6.70
N LEU A 649 19.39 -12.16 -6.15
CA LEU A 649 19.07 -11.57 -4.84
C LEU A 649 19.79 -12.31 -3.70
N GLY A 650 19.96 -13.62 -3.79
CA GLY A 650 20.71 -14.41 -2.82
C GLY A 650 22.20 -14.06 -2.78
N THR A 651 22.79 -13.77 -3.93
CA THR A 651 24.16 -13.24 -4.01
C THR A 651 24.25 -11.85 -3.38
N ARG A 652 23.25 -10.99 -3.60
CA ARG A 652 23.17 -9.69 -2.93
C ARG A 652 23.02 -9.82 -1.42
N ALA A 653 22.24 -10.79 -0.92
CA ALA A 653 22.09 -11.03 0.50
C ALA A 653 23.43 -11.37 1.19
N LEU A 654 24.30 -12.10 0.49
CA LEU A 654 25.66 -12.40 0.96
C LEU A 654 26.52 -11.14 1.07
N GLU A 655 26.46 -10.24 0.08
CA GLU A 655 27.19 -8.97 0.11
C GLU A 655 26.74 -8.08 1.27
N VAL A 656 25.43 -7.97 1.47
CA VAL A 656 24.83 -7.18 2.55
C VAL A 656 25.21 -7.77 3.91
N LEU A 657 25.08 -9.08 4.10
CA LEU A 657 25.47 -9.75 5.35
C LEU A 657 26.95 -9.52 5.67
N ALA A 658 27.84 -9.63 4.69
CA ALA A 658 29.27 -9.42 4.91
C ALA A 658 29.62 -7.99 5.31
N ALA A 659 28.79 -7.01 4.93
CA ALA A 659 28.95 -5.60 5.26
C ALA A 659 28.25 -5.18 6.56
N GLU A 660 27.32 -5.99 7.08
CA GLU A 660 26.63 -5.73 8.35
C GLU A 660 27.64 -5.68 9.51
N ARG A 661 27.43 -4.73 10.43
CA ARG A 661 28.27 -4.57 11.63
C ARG A 661 27.49 -4.74 12.92
N THR A 662 26.16 -4.73 12.83
CA THR A 662 25.26 -4.91 13.97
C THR A 662 24.60 -6.29 13.90
N VAL A 663 23.99 -6.70 15.00
CA VAL A 663 23.34 -8.02 15.13
C VAL A 663 21.82 -7.91 15.07
N ASP A 664 21.31 -6.75 14.66
CA ASP A 664 19.89 -6.44 14.76
C ASP A 664 19.02 -7.36 13.91
N GLY A 665 19.50 -7.66 12.70
CA GLY A 665 18.82 -8.56 11.76
C GLY A 665 19.00 -10.05 12.03
N ALA A 666 19.85 -10.46 12.99
CA ALA A 666 20.25 -11.86 13.17
C ALA A 666 19.08 -12.84 13.39
N PRO A 667 18.04 -12.53 14.20
CA PRO A 667 16.87 -13.40 14.35
C PRO A 667 16.14 -13.66 13.03
N GLU A 668 15.92 -12.62 12.25
CA GLU A 668 15.17 -12.71 11.00
C GLU A 668 16.00 -13.38 9.88
N VAL A 669 17.31 -13.11 9.84
CA VAL A 669 18.26 -13.81 8.96
C VAL A 669 18.25 -15.31 9.26
N LEU A 670 18.35 -15.71 10.53
CA LEU A 670 18.31 -17.11 10.93
C LEU A 670 17.01 -17.79 10.49
N ARG A 671 15.87 -17.17 10.82
CA ARG A 671 14.54 -17.71 10.50
C ARG A 671 14.38 -17.96 9.01
N ARG A 672 14.74 -16.98 8.17
CA ARG A 672 14.58 -17.05 6.71
C ARG A 672 15.55 -18.02 6.05
N VAL A 673 16.84 -18.00 6.43
CA VAL A 673 17.82 -18.94 5.87
C VAL A 673 17.48 -20.38 6.21
N ARG A 674 17.01 -20.66 7.43
CA ARG A 674 16.54 -22.00 7.80
C ARG A 674 15.36 -22.44 6.94
N GLY A 675 14.39 -21.56 6.71
CA GLY A 675 13.25 -21.82 5.83
C GLY A 675 13.68 -22.12 4.38
N LEU A 676 14.55 -21.27 3.82
CA LEU A 676 15.08 -21.42 2.47
C LEU A 676 15.91 -22.70 2.31
N LEU A 677 16.79 -23.02 3.27
CA LEU A 677 17.57 -24.26 3.24
C LEU A 677 16.70 -25.50 3.34
N ALA A 678 15.69 -25.50 4.22
CA ALA A 678 14.75 -26.60 4.33
C ALA A 678 13.98 -26.81 3.01
N TYR A 679 13.56 -25.72 2.38
CA TYR A 679 12.95 -25.74 1.05
C TYR A 679 13.89 -26.33 -0.01
N TYR A 680 15.07 -25.73 -0.24
CA TYR A 680 15.97 -26.18 -1.30
C TYR A 680 16.45 -27.62 -1.12
N ARG A 681 16.64 -28.10 0.12
CA ARG A 681 17.00 -29.50 0.40
C ARG A 681 15.91 -30.51 0.02
N THR A 682 14.65 -30.07 0.00
CA THR A 682 13.51 -30.93 -0.33
C THR A 682 13.05 -30.75 -1.77
N SER A 683 13.22 -29.56 -2.34
CA SER A 683 12.75 -29.22 -3.68
C SER A 683 13.78 -29.43 -4.79
N GLU A 684 15.08 -29.38 -4.49
CA GLU A 684 16.15 -29.48 -5.48
C GLU A 684 17.13 -30.62 -5.17
N ALA A 685 17.72 -31.20 -6.23
CA ALA A 685 18.72 -32.26 -6.08
C ALA A 685 20.08 -31.74 -5.57
N VAL A 686 20.40 -30.47 -5.84
CA VAL A 686 21.64 -29.80 -5.45
C VAL A 686 21.29 -28.42 -4.90
N LEU A 687 21.98 -28.00 -3.84
CA LEU A 687 21.77 -26.67 -3.26
C LEU A 687 22.22 -25.55 -4.20
N PRO A 688 21.50 -24.41 -4.26
CA PRO A 688 21.96 -23.25 -5.00
C PRO A 688 23.31 -22.72 -4.49
N SER A 689 24.21 -22.36 -5.40
CA SER A 689 25.57 -21.91 -5.04
C SER A 689 25.60 -20.68 -4.12
N TRP A 690 24.61 -19.79 -4.25
CA TRP A 690 24.49 -18.61 -3.39
C TRP A 690 24.19 -19.00 -1.93
N ILE A 691 23.39 -20.04 -1.68
CA ILE A 691 23.00 -20.43 -0.31
C ILE A 691 24.16 -21.12 0.41
N GLU A 692 24.92 -21.95 -0.32
CA GLU A 692 26.18 -22.52 0.17
C GLU A 692 27.17 -21.41 0.52
N SER A 693 27.33 -20.44 -0.39
CA SER A 693 28.20 -19.28 -0.16
C SER A 693 27.71 -18.43 1.01
N PHE A 694 26.39 -18.23 1.16
CA PHE A 694 25.79 -17.48 2.25
C PHE A 694 26.07 -18.15 3.60
N VAL A 695 25.90 -19.48 3.69
CA VAL A 695 26.20 -20.23 4.91
C VAL A 695 27.68 -20.14 5.27
N ARG A 696 28.58 -20.32 4.29
CA ARG A 696 30.04 -20.21 4.52
C ARG A 696 30.43 -18.81 5.00
N THR A 697 29.98 -17.76 4.31
CA THR A 697 30.29 -16.37 4.66
C THR A 697 29.65 -15.98 5.98
N GLY A 698 28.37 -16.31 6.19
CA GLY A 698 27.64 -16.03 7.42
C GLY A 698 28.22 -16.73 8.64
N TYR A 699 28.71 -17.97 8.49
CA TYR A 699 29.36 -18.69 9.57
C TYR A 699 30.65 -17.98 10.02
N ALA A 700 31.52 -17.62 9.07
CA ALA A 700 32.75 -16.86 9.37
C ALA A 700 32.45 -15.46 9.94
N HIS A 701 31.46 -14.78 9.36
CA HIS A 701 31.04 -13.44 9.75
C HIS A 701 30.49 -13.42 11.19
N TYR A 702 29.53 -14.28 11.52
CA TYR A 702 28.99 -14.36 12.87
C TYR A 702 30.00 -14.89 13.89
N CYS A 703 30.92 -15.80 13.53
CA CYS A 703 32.04 -16.13 14.42
C CYS A 703 32.85 -14.87 14.77
N THR A 704 33.10 -14.00 13.79
CA THR A 704 33.87 -12.75 14.01
C THR A 704 33.11 -11.74 14.87
N LEU A 705 31.79 -11.60 14.66
CA LEU A 705 30.96 -10.65 15.42
C LEU A 705 30.60 -11.12 16.83
N LEU A 706 30.56 -12.44 17.07
CA LEU A 706 30.05 -13.02 18.32
C LEU A 706 30.69 -12.43 19.59
N PRO A 707 32.04 -12.31 19.72
CA PRO A 707 32.65 -11.74 20.92
C PRO A 707 32.25 -10.29 21.17
N THR A 708 32.10 -9.50 20.10
CA THR A 708 31.65 -8.10 20.18
C THR A 708 30.20 -8.02 20.61
N ALA A 709 29.32 -8.84 20.01
CA ALA A 709 27.89 -8.89 20.35
C ALA A 709 27.63 -9.30 21.81
N PHE A 710 28.48 -10.17 22.37
CA PHE A 710 28.42 -10.53 23.78
C PHE A 710 28.81 -9.38 24.73
N ARG A 711 29.66 -8.45 24.27
CA ARG A 711 30.14 -7.29 25.06
C ARG A 711 29.31 -6.03 24.87
N ASP A 712 28.68 -5.89 23.71
CA ASP A 712 27.82 -4.76 23.36
C ASP A 712 26.65 -4.66 24.35
N GLU A 713 26.35 -3.48 24.86
CA GLU A 713 25.23 -3.28 25.79
C GLU A 713 23.88 -3.17 25.04
N ASP A 714 23.91 -2.73 23.79
CA ASP A 714 22.70 -2.50 22.98
C ASP A 714 22.18 -3.79 22.34
N ALA A 715 23.07 -4.77 22.09
CA ALA A 715 22.67 -6.07 21.58
C ALA A 715 21.82 -6.85 22.61
N THR A 716 20.65 -7.33 22.21
CA THR A 716 19.75 -8.09 23.06
C THR A 716 20.18 -9.56 23.19
N ALA A 717 19.75 -10.23 24.27
CA ALA A 717 19.98 -11.67 24.44
C ALA A 717 19.36 -12.50 23.30
N GLY A 718 18.19 -12.09 22.76
CA GLY A 718 17.55 -12.76 21.63
C GLY A 718 18.39 -12.69 20.34
N GLN A 719 19.00 -11.54 20.04
CA GLN A 719 19.87 -11.39 18.87
C GLN A 719 21.13 -12.27 18.98
N VAL A 720 21.77 -12.30 20.16
CA VAL A 720 22.94 -13.17 20.40
C VAL A 720 22.56 -14.65 20.33
N ALA A 721 21.39 -15.03 20.86
CA ALA A 721 20.86 -16.38 20.76
C ALA A 721 20.63 -16.81 19.31
N ALA A 722 20.09 -15.93 18.47
CA ALA A 722 19.92 -16.18 17.05
C ALA A 722 21.25 -16.34 16.30
N MET A 723 22.30 -15.57 16.64
CA MET A 723 23.64 -15.78 16.07
C MET A 723 24.17 -17.17 16.42
N LEU A 724 24.10 -17.56 17.69
CA LEU A 724 24.47 -18.92 18.12
C LEU A 724 23.61 -19.97 17.42
N GLY A 725 22.32 -19.69 17.21
CA GLY A 725 21.39 -20.55 16.52
C GLY A 725 21.79 -20.76 15.07
N PHE A 726 22.21 -19.71 14.37
CA PHE A 726 22.79 -19.79 13.04
C PHE A 726 24.05 -20.66 13.05
N LEU A 727 25.01 -20.34 13.91
CA LEU A 727 26.30 -21.02 13.96
C LEU A 727 26.14 -22.53 14.22
N PHE A 728 25.34 -22.93 15.22
CA PHE A 728 25.15 -24.34 15.54
C PHE A 728 24.25 -25.07 14.53
N SER A 729 23.20 -24.45 14.01
CA SER A 729 22.31 -25.11 13.03
C SER A 729 22.96 -25.27 11.65
N MET A 730 23.90 -24.39 11.30
CA MET A 730 24.61 -24.41 10.02
C MET A 730 25.97 -25.10 10.09
N GLU A 731 26.48 -25.45 11.27
CA GLU A 731 27.83 -25.99 11.49
C GLU A 731 28.15 -27.15 10.54
N SER A 732 27.31 -28.18 10.49
CA SER A 732 27.57 -29.35 9.63
C SER A 732 27.71 -28.99 8.15
N LEU A 733 26.92 -28.03 7.66
CA LEU A 733 26.99 -27.58 6.27
C LEU A 733 28.21 -26.68 6.06
N ALA A 734 28.47 -25.76 6.97
CA ALA A 734 29.64 -24.88 6.92
C ALA A 734 30.97 -25.67 6.90
N LEU A 735 31.09 -26.71 7.75
CA LEU A 735 32.27 -27.58 7.77
C LEU A 735 32.46 -28.33 6.44
N SER A 736 31.37 -28.82 5.83
CA SER A 736 31.45 -29.47 4.53
C SER A 736 31.89 -28.52 3.40
N LEU A 737 31.67 -27.22 3.58
CA LEU A 737 32.06 -26.15 2.66
C LEU A 737 33.45 -25.55 2.97
N GLY A 738 34.19 -26.15 3.91
CA GLY A 738 35.56 -25.78 4.24
C GLY A 738 35.73 -24.79 5.40
N CYS A 739 34.68 -24.50 6.18
CA CYS A 739 34.83 -23.76 7.45
C CYS A 739 35.53 -24.62 8.51
N ASP A 740 36.15 -23.96 9.50
CA ASP A 740 36.81 -24.63 10.61
C ASP A 740 36.02 -24.42 11.92
N ARG A 741 35.72 -25.53 12.61
CA ARG A 741 35.06 -25.52 13.93
C ARG A 741 35.86 -24.73 14.96
N THR A 742 37.19 -24.71 14.84
CA THR A 742 38.10 -23.98 15.73
C THR A 742 37.76 -22.48 15.77
N GLN A 743 37.24 -21.91 14.68
CA GLN A 743 36.82 -20.50 14.65
C GLN A 743 35.69 -20.23 15.65
N LEU A 744 34.69 -21.10 15.69
CA LEU A 744 33.56 -20.99 16.63
C LEU A 744 34.02 -21.18 18.08
N GLU A 745 34.88 -22.17 18.33
CA GLU A 745 35.41 -22.45 19.66
C GLU A 745 36.22 -21.25 20.20
N LEU A 746 37.06 -20.63 19.36
CA LEU A 746 37.82 -19.43 19.71
C LEU A 746 36.89 -18.23 19.96
N SER A 747 35.88 -18.02 19.11
CA SER A 747 34.92 -16.93 19.28
C SER A 747 34.11 -17.05 20.57
N VAL A 748 33.65 -18.25 20.92
CA VAL A 748 32.98 -18.50 22.21
C VAL A 748 33.96 -18.31 23.37
N ALA A 749 35.21 -18.75 23.25
CA ALA A 749 36.22 -18.56 24.30
C ALA A 749 36.57 -17.07 24.54
N GLN A 750 36.53 -16.22 23.51
CA GLN A 750 36.81 -14.78 23.60
C GLN A 750 35.61 -13.93 24.06
N SER A 751 34.43 -14.55 24.15
CA SER A 751 33.19 -13.91 24.57
C SER A 751 33.15 -13.78 26.09
N HIS A 752 33.06 -12.55 26.58
CA HIS A 752 33.08 -12.22 28.01
C HIS A 752 31.97 -11.21 28.34
N PRO A 753 30.70 -11.66 28.42
CA PRO A 753 29.57 -10.79 28.71
C PRO A 753 29.59 -10.31 30.16
N GLN A 754 29.15 -9.07 30.38
CA GLN A 754 28.85 -8.54 31.72
C GLN A 754 27.36 -8.68 32.06
N ASP A 755 26.50 -8.79 31.04
CA ASP A 755 25.06 -8.98 31.22
C ASP A 755 24.73 -10.41 31.67
N PRO A 756 23.88 -10.57 32.71
CA PRO A 756 23.40 -11.87 33.17
C PRO A 756 22.75 -12.78 32.12
N ALA A 757 21.90 -12.23 31.24
CA ALA A 757 21.21 -13.03 30.23
C ALA A 757 22.17 -13.56 29.17
N LYS A 758 23.11 -12.71 28.73
CA LYS A 758 24.21 -13.11 27.84
C LYS A 758 25.18 -14.09 28.49
N THR A 759 25.42 -13.97 29.79
CA THR A 759 26.23 -14.95 30.54
C THR A 759 25.60 -16.35 30.51
N ALA A 760 24.28 -16.44 30.67
CA ALA A 760 23.56 -17.71 30.54
C ALA A 760 23.66 -18.29 29.11
N LEU A 761 23.57 -17.45 28.08
CA LEU A 761 23.75 -17.86 26.68
C LEU A 761 25.17 -18.38 26.41
N LEU A 762 26.20 -17.73 26.97
CA LEU A 762 27.58 -18.18 26.86
C LEU A 762 27.76 -19.57 27.49
N TRP A 763 27.19 -19.80 28.68
CA TRP A 763 27.26 -21.11 29.31
C TRP A 763 26.53 -22.18 28.51
N ALA A 764 25.38 -21.87 27.93
CA ALA A 764 24.67 -22.78 27.05
C ALA A 764 25.51 -23.14 25.80
N ALA A 765 26.16 -22.15 25.19
CA ALA A 765 27.09 -22.36 24.08
C ALA A 765 28.28 -23.24 24.48
N GLN A 766 28.85 -23.05 25.67
CA GLN A 766 29.93 -23.88 26.20
C GLN A 766 29.49 -25.34 26.44
N VAL A 767 28.24 -25.56 26.89
CA VAL A 767 27.69 -26.91 27.00
C VAL A 767 27.53 -27.56 25.63
N GLN A 768 27.05 -26.82 24.63
CA GLN A 768 26.92 -27.33 23.26
C GLN A 768 28.27 -27.68 22.62
N LEU A 769 29.31 -26.89 22.91
CA LEU A 769 30.69 -27.16 22.45
C LEU A 769 31.43 -28.22 23.28
N GLY A 770 30.89 -28.62 24.44
CA GLY A 770 31.49 -29.61 25.34
C GLY A 770 32.60 -29.06 26.26
N THR A 771 32.79 -27.75 26.32
CA THR A 771 33.77 -27.09 27.22
C THR A 771 33.24 -26.86 28.63
N LEU A 772 31.92 -27.00 28.83
CA LEU A 772 31.25 -27.00 30.13
C LEU A 772 30.34 -28.23 30.24
N SER A 773 30.43 -29.00 31.32
CA SER A 773 29.51 -30.11 31.53
C SER A 773 28.15 -29.62 32.03
N ARG A 774 27.08 -30.40 31.76
CA ARG A 774 25.74 -30.11 32.30
C ARG A 774 25.72 -30.11 33.84
N ALA A 775 26.57 -30.92 34.49
CA ALA A 775 26.67 -30.97 35.95
C ALA A 775 27.28 -29.68 36.51
N GLU A 776 28.31 -29.14 35.86
CA GLU A 776 28.89 -27.85 36.23
C GLU A 776 27.93 -26.70 35.97
N LEU A 777 27.17 -26.74 34.87
CA LEU A 777 26.12 -25.75 34.61
C LEU A 777 25.06 -25.74 35.73
N ARG A 778 24.59 -26.91 36.17
CA ARG A 778 23.65 -27.05 37.29
C ARG A 778 24.25 -26.48 38.59
N ALA A 779 25.51 -26.82 38.89
CA ALA A 779 26.20 -26.32 40.07
C ALA A 779 26.32 -24.78 40.05
N ARG A 780 26.63 -24.17 38.91
CA ARG A 780 26.65 -22.70 38.74
C ARG A 780 25.27 -22.08 38.96
N CYS A 781 24.20 -22.71 38.45
CA CYS A 781 22.83 -22.23 38.67
C CYS A 781 22.41 -22.31 40.15
N ASP A 782 22.81 -23.36 40.86
CA ASP A 782 22.58 -23.51 42.29
C ASP A 782 23.37 -22.47 43.11
N GLU A 783 24.63 -22.18 42.73
CA GLU A 783 25.46 -21.16 43.38
C GLU A 783 24.86 -19.75 43.22
N LEU A 784 24.41 -19.39 42.00
CA LEU A 784 23.72 -18.13 41.75
C LEU A 784 22.48 -17.96 42.62
N LEU A 785 21.69 -19.03 42.76
CA LEU A 785 20.46 -19.03 43.55
C LEU A 785 20.75 -18.99 45.06
N GLY A 786 21.89 -19.53 45.49
CA GLY A 786 22.36 -19.53 46.88
C GLY A 786 23.03 -18.23 47.34
N ASN A 787 23.32 -17.29 46.43
CA ASN A 787 23.99 -16.02 46.73
C ASN A 787 22.98 -14.85 46.83
N PRO A 788 22.69 -14.32 48.04
CA PRO A 788 21.70 -13.26 48.23
C PRO A 788 21.96 -11.98 47.43
N LEU A 789 23.23 -11.68 47.08
CA LEU A 789 23.59 -10.49 46.31
C LEU A 789 23.27 -10.63 44.81
N VAL A 790 23.13 -11.85 44.31
CA VAL A 790 22.92 -12.16 42.87
C VAL A 790 21.47 -12.54 42.59
N VAL A 791 20.73 -13.02 43.60
CA VAL A 791 19.30 -13.37 43.49
C VAL A 791 18.47 -12.29 42.77
N PRO A 792 18.60 -10.97 43.01
CA PRO A 792 17.83 -9.95 42.29
C PRO A 792 18.03 -9.93 40.76
N SER A 793 19.19 -10.38 40.25
CA SER A 793 19.48 -10.46 38.82
C SER A 793 19.20 -11.84 38.20
N TYR A 794 18.84 -12.84 39.01
CA TYR A 794 18.52 -14.21 38.59
C TYR A 794 17.45 -14.30 37.48
N PRO A 795 16.37 -13.48 37.47
CA PRO A 795 15.40 -13.48 36.36
C PRO A 795 16.03 -13.22 34.99
N ARG A 796 17.10 -12.41 34.92
CA ARG A 796 17.81 -12.12 33.67
C ARG A 796 18.59 -13.35 33.20
N TYR A 797 19.22 -14.12 34.11
CA TYR A 797 19.82 -15.41 33.77
C TYR A 797 18.79 -16.41 33.24
N LEU A 798 17.62 -16.51 33.89
CA LEU A 798 16.51 -17.35 33.41
C LEU A 798 16.04 -16.91 32.01
N SER A 799 15.91 -15.61 31.78
CA SER A 799 15.59 -15.07 30.44
C SER A 799 16.62 -15.50 29.39
N GLY A 800 17.91 -15.43 29.71
CA GLY A 800 18.98 -15.90 28.84
C GLY A 800 18.93 -17.40 28.55
N PHE A 801 18.63 -18.22 29.56
CA PHE A 801 18.45 -19.66 29.38
C PHE A 801 17.22 -20.01 28.53
N VAL A 802 16.13 -19.27 28.65
CA VAL A 802 14.98 -19.44 27.77
C VAL A 802 15.37 -19.14 26.32
N HIS A 803 16.06 -18.04 26.05
CA HIS A 803 16.59 -17.74 24.71
C HIS A 803 17.58 -18.80 24.22
N ALA A 804 18.38 -19.41 25.11
CA ALA A 804 19.33 -20.46 24.76
C ALA A 804 18.68 -21.74 24.20
N LEU A 805 17.37 -21.92 24.36
CA LEU A 805 16.66 -23.10 23.84
C LEU A 805 16.53 -23.10 22.32
N GLU A 806 16.62 -21.94 21.67
CA GLU A 806 16.69 -21.85 20.20
C GLU A 806 17.99 -22.47 19.65
N PRO A 807 19.20 -22.04 20.09
CA PRO A 807 20.45 -22.65 19.68
C PRO A 807 20.71 -24.03 20.31
N VAL A 808 20.25 -24.27 21.54
CA VAL A 808 20.57 -25.46 22.34
C VAL A 808 19.29 -26.06 22.96
N PRO A 809 18.40 -26.67 22.14
CA PRO A 809 17.13 -27.21 22.63
C PRO A 809 17.31 -28.34 23.65
N GLY A 810 18.46 -29.01 23.65
CA GLY A 810 18.80 -30.09 24.58
C GLY A 810 19.01 -29.67 26.04
N LEU A 811 18.89 -28.38 26.37
CA LEU A 811 18.93 -27.83 27.73
C LEU A 811 17.55 -27.64 28.36
N ALA A 812 16.46 -28.03 27.69
CA ALA A 812 15.10 -27.88 28.18
C ALA A 812 14.89 -28.37 29.62
N ASP A 813 15.48 -29.53 29.94
CA ASP A 813 15.45 -30.14 31.27
C ASP A 813 16.11 -29.25 32.32
N VAL A 814 17.28 -28.69 32.01
CA VAL A 814 18.04 -27.79 32.88
C VAL A 814 17.29 -26.47 33.11
N VAL A 815 16.63 -25.93 32.09
CA VAL A 815 15.84 -24.69 32.22
C VAL A 815 14.61 -24.92 33.09
N VAL A 816 13.88 -26.02 32.87
CA VAL A 816 12.73 -26.39 33.73
C VAL A 816 13.18 -26.61 35.17
N GLU A 817 14.32 -27.28 35.37
CA GLU A 817 14.94 -27.47 36.69
C GLU A 817 15.30 -26.14 37.36
N ALA A 818 15.97 -25.22 36.64
CA ALA A 818 16.38 -23.92 37.18
C ALA A 818 15.19 -23.07 37.60
N VAL A 819 14.13 -23.01 36.77
CA VAL A 819 12.87 -22.32 37.12
C VAL A 819 12.23 -23.00 38.34
N SER A 820 12.14 -24.32 38.36
CA SER A 820 11.53 -25.07 39.47
C SER A 820 12.28 -24.89 40.79
N ASN A 821 13.62 -24.87 40.75
CA ASN A 821 14.44 -24.64 41.94
C ASN A 821 14.30 -23.19 42.45
N ALA A 822 14.21 -22.20 41.56
CA ALA A 822 14.00 -20.81 41.97
C ALA A 822 12.66 -20.62 42.69
N PHE A 823 11.55 -21.10 42.10
CA PHE A 823 10.22 -21.03 42.70
C PHE A 823 10.08 -21.90 43.96
N GLY A 824 10.84 -22.99 44.06
CA GLY A 824 10.78 -23.90 45.20
C GLY A 824 11.69 -23.55 46.39
N ARG A 825 12.61 -22.59 46.26
CA ARG A 825 13.58 -22.23 47.32
C ARG A 825 13.49 -20.77 47.79
N LEU A 826 13.00 -19.86 46.97
CA LEU A 826 12.93 -18.44 47.30
C LEU A 826 11.58 -18.06 47.95
N PRO A 827 11.56 -17.08 48.87
CA PRO A 827 10.32 -16.63 49.49
C PRO A 827 9.48 -15.75 48.54
N ASP A 828 8.17 -15.71 48.74
CA ASP A 828 7.21 -14.96 47.91
C ASP A 828 7.57 -13.46 47.78
N ALA A 829 8.14 -12.86 48.83
CA ALA A 829 8.58 -11.47 48.81
C ALA A 829 9.66 -11.18 47.74
N VAL A 830 10.42 -12.20 47.33
CA VAL A 830 11.43 -12.13 46.26
C VAL A 830 10.84 -12.55 44.92
N LEU A 831 9.96 -13.56 44.90
CA LEU A 831 9.38 -14.13 43.67
C LEU A 831 8.31 -13.24 43.03
N LEU A 832 7.43 -12.62 43.82
CA LEU A 832 6.32 -11.81 43.31
C LEU A 832 6.79 -10.66 42.40
N PRO A 833 7.86 -9.91 42.73
CA PRO A 833 8.44 -8.90 41.83
C PRO A 833 8.99 -9.45 40.50
N TRP A 834 9.32 -10.74 40.40
CA TRP A 834 9.89 -11.35 39.18
C TRP A 834 8.83 -11.69 38.14
N LEU A 835 7.59 -11.97 38.58
CA LEU A 835 6.52 -12.47 37.71
C LEU A 835 6.27 -11.60 36.48
N PRO A 836 6.19 -10.25 36.57
CA PRO A 836 5.99 -9.42 35.38
C PRO A 836 7.07 -9.62 34.32
N VAL A 837 8.35 -9.66 34.73
CA VAL A 837 9.49 -9.83 33.81
C VAL A 837 9.45 -11.21 33.16
N LEU A 838 9.29 -12.27 33.94
CA LEU A 838 9.23 -13.65 33.43
C LEU A 838 8.04 -13.86 32.49
N ILE A 839 6.86 -13.33 32.82
CA ILE A 839 5.66 -13.40 31.98
C ILE A 839 5.88 -12.64 30.67
N THR A 840 6.49 -11.46 30.73
CA THR A 840 6.73 -10.64 29.54
C THR A 840 7.72 -11.33 28.58
N THR A 841 8.83 -11.86 29.11
CA THR A 841 9.80 -12.65 28.33
C THR A 841 9.19 -13.91 27.71
N LEU A 842 8.37 -14.64 28.45
CA LEU A 842 7.70 -15.83 27.92
C LEU A 842 6.63 -15.45 26.89
N ARG A 843 5.92 -14.34 27.07
CA ARG A 843 4.90 -13.86 26.14
C ARG A 843 5.51 -13.40 24.81
N SER A 844 6.65 -12.70 24.84
CA SER A 844 7.31 -12.21 23.63
C SER A 844 7.87 -13.34 22.76
N ASN A 845 8.15 -14.52 23.34
CA ASN A 845 8.71 -15.68 22.63
C ASN A 845 7.80 -16.94 22.70
N ALA A 846 6.51 -16.75 23.01
CA ALA A 846 5.60 -17.83 23.36
C ALA A 846 5.34 -18.82 22.21
N ALA A 847 5.32 -18.34 20.97
CA ALA A 847 4.97 -19.16 19.80
C ALA A 847 6.02 -20.24 19.51
N GLU A 848 7.30 -19.97 19.80
CA GLU A 848 8.42 -20.85 19.42
C GLU A 848 8.96 -21.67 20.60
N LEU A 849 9.11 -21.05 21.78
CA LEU A 849 9.83 -21.66 22.91
C LEU A 849 8.91 -22.29 23.97
N ALA A 850 7.67 -21.80 24.11
CA ALA A 850 6.73 -22.32 25.10
C ALA A 850 6.33 -23.79 24.86
N PRO A 851 6.10 -24.27 23.61
CA PRO A 851 5.74 -25.66 23.38
C PRO A 851 6.80 -26.66 23.87
N LEU A 852 8.08 -26.31 23.75
CA LEU A 852 9.21 -27.14 24.18
C LEU A 852 9.30 -27.20 25.71
N LEU A 853 9.18 -26.05 26.39
CA LEU A 853 9.14 -25.98 27.84
C LEU A 853 7.92 -26.68 28.44
N ILE A 854 6.73 -26.51 27.84
CA ILE A 854 5.48 -27.16 28.27
C ILE A 854 5.59 -28.67 28.09
N ARG A 855 6.14 -29.13 26.96
CA ARG A 855 6.36 -30.56 26.70
C ARG A 855 7.30 -31.17 27.72
N GLU A 856 8.42 -30.50 28.01
CA GLU A 856 9.39 -31.01 28.98
C GLU A 856 8.85 -30.93 30.41
N ALA A 857 8.15 -29.87 30.79
CA ALA A 857 7.46 -29.79 32.07
C ALA A 857 6.40 -30.90 32.22
N GLY A 858 5.60 -31.15 31.18
CA GLY A 858 4.61 -32.23 31.17
C GLY A 858 5.23 -33.64 31.29
N ARG A 859 6.47 -33.80 30.85
CA ARG A 859 7.26 -35.04 31.04
C ARG A 859 7.77 -35.18 32.49
N ILE A 860 8.13 -34.07 33.13
CA ILE A 860 8.79 -34.02 34.43
C ILE A 860 7.78 -34.08 35.59
N PHE A 861 6.72 -33.28 35.53
CA PHE A 861 5.75 -33.13 36.62
C PHE A 861 4.65 -34.21 36.56
N PRO A 862 4.14 -34.68 37.71
CA PRO A 862 3.07 -35.66 37.74
C PRO A 862 1.75 -35.07 37.20
N ALA A 863 1.02 -35.86 36.41
CA ALA A 863 -0.23 -35.42 35.78
C ALA A 863 -1.42 -35.21 36.75
N ARG A 864 -1.30 -35.61 38.03
CA ARG A 864 -2.37 -35.52 39.03
C ARG A 864 -1.87 -34.83 40.29
N LEU A 865 -2.69 -33.94 40.87
CA LEU A 865 -2.35 -33.18 42.08
C LEU A 865 -2.00 -34.07 43.27
N ALA A 866 -2.76 -35.15 43.50
CA ALA A 866 -2.51 -36.09 44.60
C ALA A 866 -1.16 -36.83 44.50
N ALA A 867 -0.56 -36.88 43.30
CA ALA A 867 0.76 -37.48 43.10
C ALA A 867 1.90 -36.48 43.35
N LEU A 868 1.60 -35.18 43.46
CA LEU A 868 2.60 -34.13 43.72
C LEU A 868 3.15 -34.21 45.15
N ASP A 869 2.30 -34.55 46.14
CA ASP A 869 2.69 -34.64 47.55
C ASP A 869 3.77 -35.69 47.84
N ALA A 870 3.85 -36.73 47.00
CA ALA A 870 4.85 -37.80 47.08
C ALA A 870 5.91 -37.73 45.96
N TRP A 871 5.86 -36.71 45.10
CA TRP A 871 6.75 -36.60 43.95
C TRP A 871 8.11 -36.00 44.34
N VAL A 872 9.17 -36.70 43.99
CA VAL A 872 10.55 -36.22 44.10
C VAL A 872 11.04 -35.83 42.72
N PRO A 873 11.41 -34.55 42.49
CA PRO A 873 11.93 -34.10 41.21
C PRO A 873 13.13 -34.94 40.74
N PRO A 874 13.24 -35.27 39.44
CA PRO A 874 14.33 -36.10 38.93
C PRO A 874 15.74 -35.59 39.28
N TRP A 875 15.92 -34.27 39.39
CA TRP A 875 17.18 -33.63 39.77
C TRP A 875 17.48 -33.65 41.29
N ARG A 876 16.50 -34.00 42.14
CA ARG A 876 16.70 -34.21 43.58
C ARG A 876 16.78 -35.68 43.96
N GLN A 877 16.40 -36.58 43.04
CA GLN A 877 16.73 -37.98 43.19
C GLN A 877 18.25 -38.07 43.14
N GLN A 878 18.87 -38.26 44.31
CA GLN A 878 20.24 -38.75 44.36
C GLN A 878 20.30 -39.91 43.36
N PRO A 879 21.25 -39.94 42.41
CA PRO A 879 21.46 -41.14 41.62
C PRO A 879 21.55 -42.24 42.65
N ALA A 880 20.56 -43.16 42.65
CA ALA A 880 20.48 -44.20 43.66
C ALA A 880 21.89 -44.75 43.73
N ALA A 881 22.54 -44.59 44.90
CA ALA A 881 23.87 -45.10 45.08
C ALA A 881 23.76 -46.54 44.63
N LEU A 882 24.37 -46.85 43.48
CA LEU A 882 24.55 -48.21 43.05
C LEU A 882 25.20 -48.82 44.28
N ALA A 883 24.45 -49.63 45.01
CA ALA A 883 24.98 -50.43 46.10
C ALA A 883 26.31 -50.97 45.58
N PRO A 884 27.42 -50.87 46.33
CA PRO A 884 28.72 -51.24 45.82
C PRO A 884 28.62 -52.69 45.37
N ALA A 885 28.45 -52.88 44.06
CA ALA A 885 28.78 -54.12 43.40
C ALA A 885 30.29 -54.16 43.59
N ARG A 886 30.69 -54.89 44.64
CA ARG A 886 32.05 -55.24 45.03
C ARG A 886 33.05 -54.81 43.97
N THR A 887 33.93 -53.89 44.35
CA THR A 887 35.15 -53.54 43.64
C THR A 887 35.75 -54.79 42.99
N ARG A 888 35.48 -54.96 41.70
CA ARG A 888 36.39 -55.66 40.80
C ARG A 888 37.09 -54.55 40.03
N PRO A 889 38.43 -54.56 40.01
CA PRO A 889 39.21 -53.48 39.43
C PRO A 889 38.79 -53.24 37.98
N HIS A 890 38.68 -51.96 37.61
CA HIS A 890 38.68 -51.55 36.21
C HIS A 890 40.03 -51.94 35.60
N SER A 891 40.12 -53.11 34.99
CA SER A 891 40.93 -53.25 33.79
C SER A 891 40.16 -52.56 32.67
N ALA A 892 40.78 -51.58 32.03
CA ALA A 892 40.35 -51.09 30.73
C ALA A 892 40.25 -52.30 29.78
N ALA A 893 39.04 -52.76 29.51
CA ALA A 893 38.78 -53.81 28.55
C ALA A 893 37.48 -53.46 27.80
N PRO A 894 37.52 -53.31 26.47
CA PRO A 894 36.39 -52.91 25.66
C PRO A 894 35.24 -53.92 25.80
N ARG A 895 34.15 -53.50 26.44
CA ARG A 895 32.92 -54.30 26.57
C ARG A 895 32.19 -54.32 25.22
N GLY A 896 32.64 -55.22 24.36
CA GLY A 896 32.08 -55.46 23.02
C GLY A 896 33.07 -56.17 22.09
N ALA A 897 34.38 -55.95 22.29
CA ALA A 897 35.41 -56.47 21.40
C ALA A 897 35.80 -57.94 21.63
N ALA A 898 35.22 -58.63 22.63
CA ALA A 898 35.49 -60.06 22.85
C ALA A 898 34.52 -60.99 22.10
N LEU A 899 33.44 -60.45 21.51
CA LEU A 899 32.48 -61.25 20.74
C LEU A 899 33.07 -61.64 19.38
N LEU A 900 33.65 -60.67 18.67
CA LEU A 900 34.16 -60.86 17.31
C LEU A 900 35.40 -61.77 17.25
N PRO A 901 36.41 -61.65 18.16
CA PRO A 901 37.53 -62.59 18.18
C PRO A 901 37.17 -63.99 18.71
N ALA A 902 36.08 -64.12 19.48
CA ALA A 902 35.62 -65.41 20.01
C ALA A 902 34.70 -66.17 19.04
N HIS A 903 34.10 -65.45 18.07
CA HIS A 903 33.27 -65.96 16.99
C HIS A 903 33.60 -65.19 15.69
N PRO A 904 34.79 -65.39 15.11
CA PRO A 904 35.30 -64.58 14.00
C PRO A 904 34.70 -64.98 12.65
N GLU A 905 33.91 -66.04 12.58
CA GLU A 905 33.58 -66.75 11.34
C GLU A 905 32.89 -65.87 10.29
N THR A 906 32.00 -64.97 10.72
CA THR A 906 31.31 -64.01 9.85
C THR A 906 32.25 -62.95 9.30
N CYS A 907 33.21 -62.51 10.12
CA CYS A 907 34.14 -61.46 9.75
C CYS A 907 35.36 -61.99 8.99
N ASP A 908 35.79 -63.23 9.24
CA ASP A 908 36.82 -63.92 8.47
C ASP A 908 36.33 -64.21 7.05
N ALA A 909 35.08 -64.68 6.90
CA ALA A 909 34.48 -64.88 5.58
C ALA A 909 34.35 -63.57 4.79
N LEU A 910 34.03 -62.45 5.48
CA LEU A 910 33.98 -61.13 4.87
C LEU A 910 35.39 -60.60 4.52
N ALA A 911 36.37 -60.82 5.38
CA ALA A 911 37.76 -60.43 5.15
C ALA A 911 38.37 -61.19 3.97
N GLU A 912 38.08 -62.49 3.85
CA GLU A 912 38.53 -63.33 2.73
C GLU A 912 37.88 -62.89 1.40
N LEU A 913 36.59 -62.56 1.40
CA LEU A 913 35.90 -61.99 0.23
C LEU A 913 36.50 -60.64 -0.21
N LEU A 914 36.97 -59.84 0.75
CA LEU A 914 37.57 -58.53 0.50
C LEU A 914 39.10 -58.59 0.28
N GLY A 915 39.70 -59.79 0.30
CA GLY A 915 41.14 -59.99 0.10
C GLY A 915 42.03 -59.55 1.27
N CYS A 916 41.47 -59.38 2.47
CA CYS A 916 42.20 -59.04 3.69
C CYS A 916 42.66 -60.33 4.40
N SER A 917 43.96 -60.63 4.34
CA SER A 917 44.57 -61.84 4.92
C SER A 917 45.22 -61.66 6.30
N ASP A 918 45.11 -60.45 6.87
CA ASP A 918 45.62 -60.17 8.22
C ASP A 918 44.65 -60.75 9.26
N GLY A 919 45.11 -61.77 9.98
CA GLY A 919 44.32 -62.42 11.04
C GLY A 919 44.02 -61.50 12.22
N TRP A 920 43.03 -61.89 13.04
CA TRP A 920 42.66 -61.16 14.25
C TRP A 920 43.84 -60.96 15.20
N ALA A 921 43.98 -59.74 15.73
CA ALA A 921 44.92 -59.47 16.82
C ALA A 921 44.55 -60.33 18.05
N PRO A 922 45.51 -61.02 18.70
CA PRO A 922 45.23 -61.91 19.82
C PRO A 922 44.67 -61.12 21.01
N ALA A 923 43.58 -61.62 21.60
CA ALA A 923 43.00 -61.04 22.80
C ALA A 923 43.66 -61.64 24.05
N ASP A 924 44.34 -60.82 24.86
CA ASP A 924 45.11 -61.24 26.05
C ASP A 924 44.26 -61.74 27.25
N VAL A 925 42.95 -61.98 27.08
CA VAL A 925 42.06 -62.36 28.20
C VAL A 925 41.16 -63.54 27.81
N PRO A 926 41.18 -64.67 28.55
CA PRO A 926 40.31 -65.80 28.27
C PRO A 926 38.83 -65.49 28.60
N PRO A 927 37.87 -65.97 27.79
CA PRO A 927 36.49 -65.52 27.86
C PRO A 927 35.78 -66.02 29.12
N ARG A 928 35.18 -65.10 29.88
CA ARG A 928 34.24 -65.43 30.96
C ARG A 928 32.82 -65.24 30.46
N HIS A 929 32.12 -66.35 30.23
CA HIS A 929 30.67 -66.47 29.96
C HIS A 929 30.06 -65.33 29.11
N SER A 930 30.10 -65.50 27.79
CA SER A 930 29.51 -64.57 26.83
C SER A 930 27.98 -64.67 26.82
N ARG A 931 27.31 -63.80 27.59
CA ARG A 931 25.85 -63.56 27.46
C ARG A 931 25.45 -63.11 26.04
N GLY A 932 26.40 -62.63 25.23
CA GLY A 932 26.17 -62.19 23.85
C GLY A 932 25.92 -63.31 22.83
N VAL A 933 26.29 -64.56 23.12
CA VAL A 933 26.05 -65.69 22.19
C VAL A 933 24.57 -65.96 21.97
N ALA A 934 23.72 -65.61 22.95
CA ALA A 934 22.27 -65.70 22.80
C ALA A 934 21.67 -64.69 21.82
N LEU A 935 22.42 -63.64 21.42
CA LEU A 935 21.94 -62.63 20.47
C LEU A 935 21.99 -63.13 19.02
N LEU A 936 22.92 -64.04 18.69
CA LEU A 936 23.06 -64.63 17.35
C LEU A 936 21.78 -65.39 16.91
N PRO A 937 21.18 -66.28 17.73
CA PRO A 937 19.89 -66.89 17.40
C PRO A 937 18.68 -65.98 17.66
N ALA A 938 18.79 -64.91 18.46
CA ALA A 938 17.68 -64.00 18.74
C ALA A 938 17.48 -62.92 17.64
N HIS A 939 18.53 -62.60 16.89
CA HIS A 939 18.53 -61.62 15.80
C HIS A 939 19.33 -62.14 14.59
N PRO A 940 18.83 -63.18 13.88
CA PRO A 940 19.59 -63.87 12.83
C PRO A 940 19.76 -63.05 11.53
N GLY A 941 19.03 -61.94 11.37
CA GLY A 941 18.93 -61.21 10.09
C GLY A 941 20.26 -60.76 9.48
N THR A 942 21.28 -60.47 10.29
CA THR A 942 22.62 -60.11 9.77
C THR A 942 23.37 -61.33 9.25
N CYS A 943 23.22 -62.49 9.90
CA CYS A 943 23.81 -63.76 9.46
C CYS A 943 23.08 -64.30 8.24
N ASP A 944 21.75 -64.18 8.17
CA ASP A 944 20.93 -64.56 7.02
C ASP A 944 21.25 -63.71 5.78
N ALA A 945 21.43 -62.40 5.95
CA ALA A 945 21.79 -61.50 4.85
C ALA A 945 23.17 -61.85 4.25
N LEU A 946 24.14 -62.24 5.09
CA LEU A 946 25.44 -62.69 4.63
C LEU A 946 25.38 -64.09 3.97
N ALA A 947 24.58 -65.01 4.51
CA ALA A 947 24.35 -66.32 3.92
C ALA A 947 23.70 -66.21 2.52
N GLY A 948 22.75 -65.28 2.35
CA GLY A 948 22.17 -64.95 1.04
C GLY A 948 23.19 -64.37 0.05
N LEU A 949 24.12 -63.53 0.51
CA LEU A 949 25.24 -63.02 -0.31
C LEU A 949 26.23 -64.12 -0.73
N LEU A 950 26.34 -65.20 0.06
CA LEU A 950 27.16 -66.37 -0.23
C LEU A 950 26.40 -67.48 -0.97
N GLY A 951 25.16 -67.23 -1.44
CA GLY A 951 24.37 -68.14 -2.27
C GLY A 951 23.64 -69.26 -1.52
N CYS A 952 23.42 -69.13 -0.21
CA CYS A 952 22.66 -70.09 0.59
C CYS A 952 21.17 -69.68 0.68
N GLU A 953 20.24 -70.56 0.28
CA GLU A 953 18.80 -70.25 0.26
C GLU A 953 18.02 -70.61 1.54
N GLU A 954 18.63 -71.30 2.51
CA GLU A 954 17.99 -71.65 3.79
C GLU A 954 18.41 -70.69 4.92
N GLY A 955 17.43 -70.21 5.70
CA GLY A 955 17.65 -69.31 6.84
C GLY A 955 18.20 -70.00 8.10
N TRP A 956 18.78 -69.22 9.00
CA TRP A 956 19.45 -69.67 10.22
C TRP A 956 18.51 -70.44 11.17
N ALA A 957 18.71 -71.76 11.32
CA ALA A 957 17.88 -72.57 12.20
C ALA A 957 18.14 -72.28 13.70
N ALA A 958 17.08 -71.95 14.45
CA ALA A 958 17.14 -71.81 15.90
C ALA A 958 17.48 -73.16 16.55
N ALA A 959 18.51 -73.18 17.40
CA ALA A 959 18.97 -74.41 18.04
C ALA A 959 17.87 -75.01 18.93
N GLY A 960 17.41 -76.21 18.57
CA GLY A 960 16.69 -77.09 19.50
C GLY A 960 17.59 -77.41 20.70
N THR A 961 16.97 -77.50 21.87
CA THR A 961 17.61 -77.78 23.16
C THR A 961 18.15 -79.21 23.22
N ASP A 962 19.28 -79.50 22.58
CA ASP A 962 20.29 -80.44 23.09
C ASP A 962 21.51 -80.49 22.17
N THR A 963 22.61 -79.85 22.56
CA THR A 963 23.97 -80.31 22.22
C THR A 963 24.96 -79.61 23.15
N ALA A 964 25.34 -80.31 24.22
CA ALA A 964 26.57 -80.01 24.91
C ALA A 964 27.77 -80.37 24.01
N ALA A 965 28.77 -79.47 23.98
CA ALA A 965 30.16 -79.71 23.55
C ALA A 965 30.56 -79.66 22.06
N ARG A 966 29.90 -78.88 21.20
CA ARG A 966 30.55 -78.35 19.96
C ARG A 966 30.27 -76.86 19.78
N GLN A 967 31.31 -76.08 19.49
CA GLN A 967 31.20 -74.67 19.14
C GLN A 967 30.31 -74.52 17.90
N PRO A 968 29.33 -73.60 17.89
CA PRO A 968 28.51 -73.37 16.72
C PRO A 968 29.33 -72.59 15.70
N SER A 969 29.95 -73.28 14.74
CA SER A 969 30.55 -72.64 13.56
C SER A 969 29.51 -72.54 12.44
N LEU A 970 29.55 -71.43 11.71
CA LEU A 970 28.71 -71.18 10.52
C LEU A 970 28.88 -72.30 9.48
N THR A 971 30.13 -72.76 9.32
CA THR A 971 30.53 -73.91 8.49
C THR A 971 30.07 -75.26 9.01
N GLY A 972 29.88 -75.41 10.32
CA GLY A 972 29.42 -76.65 10.95
C GLY A 972 27.90 -76.83 10.90
N ARG A 973 27.15 -75.74 10.74
CA ARG A 973 25.68 -75.76 10.57
C ARG A 973 25.24 -75.67 9.11
N HIS A 974 26.09 -75.16 8.22
CA HIS A 974 25.86 -75.14 6.77
C HIS A 974 27.07 -75.75 6.03
N PRO A 975 27.17 -77.09 5.97
CA PRO A 975 28.32 -77.77 5.37
C PRO A 975 28.43 -77.53 3.84
N GLU A 976 27.31 -77.21 3.17
CA GLU A 976 27.33 -76.86 1.74
C GLU A 976 27.99 -75.51 1.47
N THR A 977 27.97 -74.59 2.43
CA THR A 977 28.67 -73.29 2.34
C THR A 977 30.19 -73.46 2.29
N ALA A 978 30.75 -74.45 3.01
CA ALA A 978 32.17 -74.77 2.92
C ALA A 978 32.55 -75.30 1.52
N LEU A 979 31.67 -76.07 0.87
CA LEU A 979 31.88 -76.56 -0.50
C LEU A 979 31.73 -75.46 -1.56
N ALA A 980 30.76 -74.56 -1.38
CA ALA A 980 30.54 -73.42 -2.27
C ALA A 980 31.70 -72.40 -2.21
N VAL A 981 32.21 -72.11 -1.00
CA VAL A 981 33.39 -71.25 -0.81
C VAL A 981 34.66 -71.90 -1.39
N THR A 982 34.84 -73.21 -1.22
CA THR A 982 35.97 -73.94 -1.84
C THR A 982 35.89 -73.92 -3.37
N ALA A 983 34.68 -73.98 -3.96
CA ALA A 983 34.48 -73.88 -5.40
C ALA A 983 34.71 -72.45 -5.94
N LEU A 984 34.40 -71.42 -5.14
CA LEU A 984 34.66 -70.01 -5.49
C LEU A 984 36.16 -69.67 -5.42
N LEU A 985 36.88 -70.23 -4.44
CA LEU A 985 38.32 -70.02 -4.23
C LEU A 985 39.21 -70.90 -5.13
N ALA A 986 38.73 -72.07 -5.58
CA ALA A 986 39.45 -72.91 -6.54
C ALA A 986 39.33 -72.43 -8.00
N GLY A 987 38.54 -71.38 -8.26
CA GLY A 987 38.31 -70.79 -9.56
C GLY A 987 39.06 -69.48 -9.85
N SER A 988 39.92 -69.02 -8.94
CA SER A 988 40.77 -67.82 -9.11
C SER A 988 42.23 -68.15 -9.39
#